data_AF-A0A969XQT7-F1
#
_entry.id   AF-A0A969XQT7-F1
#
_cell.length_a   1.000
_cell.length_b   1.000
_cell.length_c   1.000
_cell.angle_alpha   90.00
_cell.angle_beta   90.00
_cell.angle_gamma   90.00
#
_symmetry.space_group_name_H-M   'P 1'
#
loop_
_entity.id
_entity.type
_entity.pdbx_description
1 polymer ?
#
loop_
_entity_poly.entity_id
_entity_poly.type
_entity_poly.pdbx_seq_one_letter_code
_entity_poly.pdbx_strand_id
1 'polypeptide(L)'
;MRAGVFLCECGGNISSVVDLEPLAEHVRTLDGVVSVAVNQFMCGTEGRALIEKAVEERGLDHFVIASCSPRFQGPTFERIAREIKLGENAVAFGNIREGCSYVHAGDRELAQAKARKIVEGAVARLHHMSDLPRRRTFLTRSVLVVGGGIAGISAAEELADAGIDVHLVERQQSIGGYMARLSKTFPTEDCAMCSLAPRLTGAATNSRIHIHTLSDVTSVTGPPGEFTATIRHRPRYVDEKCVGCGDCASVCPVTRPNEFDFGVSERKAVSRPFANAVPATFAIDRKGWSPCKSACPVHTSAQGYVALVAAGRFEEAYRVASEPNPFPSVCGRICTHVCEQACARGDVDEPVAVAALKRFVADEVGPTLPVHQAPRLYDEQVAVVGAGPAGLTCARDLAELGYGVTVFEAHEVAGGMLRLGIPAYRLPHDVLQREIDQVLARGVELKLGVRVGDDVTVDDLLAREYRAVFLATGLQQAAPVDLPGADLDGVSQAVELLREVNLGRTPAVGERVVVVGGGDVALDAARSAIRLQEARGIAPDVTLVYRRDEVEMPANAAELQEARDEGLRVEFLVQPVEVTGADGRVTGLRLQRCELGELDASGRREPVPIADSELELPADTVIFAVGQTLDGGFARGCDGVELVGSQIAADRRTLMTARPGVFAGGDAAAAGHFTAIEAVAAGRRAAAAIHNFLRGETLLPVWTGGEAEARPSVDELSAVTPGTRVPVPLADAGTRRRTWAEVQSGYTREQAMAEASRCLSCAVCSDCESCVAACPADAIDFDQQPWEEDITVGAVILATGHREFDATRKLPLGYGRHKNVITQSQLARLLSASGPTAGELVRPSDGATPKRILMLQCVGSRDCTSSGNEHCSAVCCLFATLHGSLIKQHYPDAEITIGYTDLRAPGKAHEEYYRLVQERGVRYVRGRVGEIHEELDGTLTVRMENTMTGTKSEEQYDLVVLSAGLEASGGTQDIARVAGVQTAAAGFIREFHPKLRPVDTQRTGMFLCGTAQGPKTIPESIAQAKAAAARAVSMLSTGFTMTPAQVATSDVDVCVACGVCETACPQTAITITLGADAHSTVDPTICRGCGICAAECPTGAMQLGGFSDAEVLAEATV
;
A
#
# COMPACT_ATOMS: atom_id res chain seq x y z
N MET A 1 17.16 50.87 -33.19
CA MET A 1 17.93 50.30 -32.09
C MET A 1 19.25 51.06 -31.95
N ARG A 2 19.60 51.45 -30.72
CA ARG A 2 20.90 52.01 -30.32
C ARG A 2 21.40 51.19 -29.13
N ALA A 3 22.29 50.24 -29.41
CA ALA A 3 22.73 49.26 -28.42
C ALA A 3 24.04 49.65 -27.73
N GLY A 4 24.11 49.40 -26.42
CA GLY A 4 25.36 49.38 -25.66
C GLY A 4 25.83 47.96 -25.41
N VAL A 5 27.12 47.66 -25.56
CA VAL A 5 27.68 46.34 -25.22
C VAL A 5 28.70 46.49 -24.09
N PHE A 6 28.44 45.81 -22.99
CA PHE A 6 29.21 45.94 -21.76
C PHE A 6 29.92 44.62 -21.45
N LEU A 7 31.24 44.62 -21.56
CA LEU A 7 32.09 43.44 -21.35
C LEU A 7 32.62 43.41 -19.93
N CYS A 8 32.48 42.26 -19.25
CA CYS A 8 32.92 42.09 -17.87
C CYS A 8 34.21 41.28 -17.81
N GLU A 9 35.22 41.75 -17.05
CA GLU A 9 36.42 40.96 -16.75
C GLU A 9 36.15 39.89 -15.69
N CYS A 10 35.19 40.16 -14.80
CA CYS A 10 34.81 39.34 -13.66
C CYS A 10 36.03 39.00 -12.76
N GLY A 11 36.90 39.99 -12.50
CA GLY A 11 38.07 39.84 -11.64
C GLY A 11 39.05 38.76 -12.13
N GLY A 12 39.19 38.60 -13.44
CA GLY A 12 40.05 37.58 -14.06
C GLY A 12 39.34 36.29 -14.45
N ASN A 13 38.10 36.04 -14.00
CA ASN A 13 37.37 34.83 -14.39
C ASN A 13 37.04 34.76 -15.89
N ILE A 14 36.92 35.91 -16.54
CA ILE A 14 36.74 36.01 -18.00
C ILE A 14 38.05 36.47 -18.64
N SER A 15 38.61 37.58 -18.16
CA SER A 15 39.77 38.24 -18.79
C SER A 15 41.08 37.45 -18.74
N SER A 16 41.22 36.43 -17.89
CA SER A 16 42.40 35.54 -17.92
C SER A 16 42.41 34.58 -19.10
N VAL A 17 41.24 34.32 -19.70
CA VAL A 17 41.07 33.36 -20.80
C VAL A 17 40.74 34.12 -22.10
N VAL A 18 39.76 35.01 -22.05
CA VAL A 18 39.26 35.82 -23.17
C VAL A 18 39.88 37.22 -23.10
N ASP A 19 40.57 37.63 -24.16
CA ASP A 19 41.09 39.00 -24.28
C ASP A 19 39.95 39.96 -24.66
N LEU A 20 39.62 40.86 -23.73
CA LEU A 20 38.46 41.74 -23.87
C LEU A 20 38.71 42.96 -24.75
N GLU A 21 39.97 43.39 -24.95
CA GLU A 21 40.23 44.57 -25.78
C GLU A 21 40.02 44.25 -27.28
N PRO A 22 40.59 43.16 -27.84
CA PRO A 22 40.28 42.74 -29.20
C PRO A 22 38.79 42.42 -29.40
N LEU A 23 38.13 41.85 -28.38
CA LEU A 23 36.69 41.61 -28.42
C LEU A 23 35.91 42.93 -28.45
N ALA A 24 36.27 43.91 -27.63
CA ALA A 24 35.65 45.23 -27.63
C ALA A 24 35.82 45.94 -28.98
N GLU A 25 37.01 45.86 -29.57
CA GLU A 25 37.29 46.47 -30.88
C GLU A 25 36.45 45.83 -31.99
N HIS A 26 36.33 44.51 -32.00
CA HIS A 26 35.42 43.81 -32.92
C HIS A 26 33.95 44.22 -32.69
N VAL A 27 33.49 44.24 -31.44
CA VAL A 27 32.10 44.56 -31.10
C VAL A 27 31.71 45.98 -31.51
N ARG A 28 32.64 46.95 -31.49
CA ARG A 28 32.42 48.32 -31.98
C ARG A 28 32.08 48.38 -33.48
N THR A 29 32.42 47.33 -34.25
CA THR A 29 32.12 47.26 -35.69
C THR A 29 30.74 46.71 -36.01
N LEU A 30 30.02 46.18 -35.02
CA LEU A 30 28.71 45.56 -35.20
C LEU A 30 27.63 46.61 -35.42
N ASP A 31 26.68 46.31 -36.32
CA ASP A 31 25.60 47.23 -36.67
C ASP A 31 24.72 47.57 -35.48
N GLY A 32 24.38 48.85 -35.34
CA GLY A 32 23.56 49.39 -34.24
C GLY A 32 24.25 49.52 -32.87
N VAL A 33 25.51 49.10 -32.72
CA VAL A 33 26.29 49.29 -31.48
C VAL A 33 26.88 50.71 -31.42
N VAL A 34 26.46 51.50 -30.43
CA VAL A 34 26.89 52.91 -30.27
C VAL A 34 27.71 53.16 -29.00
N SER A 35 27.80 52.17 -28.11
CA SER A 35 28.64 52.22 -26.90
C SER A 35 29.24 50.87 -26.60
N VAL A 36 30.54 50.82 -26.27
CA VAL A 36 31.23 49.63 -25.77
C VAL A 36 32.08 50.01 -24.58
N ALA A 37 31.91 49.31 -23.46
CA ALA A 37 32.71 49.52 -22.26
C ALA A 37 33.17 48.18 -21.66
N VAL A 38 34.41 48.17 -21.17
CA VAL A 38 34.99 47.07 -20.41
C VAL A 38 35.07 47.51 -18.96
N ASN A 39 34.63 46.66 -18.03
CA ASN A 39 34.81 46.93 -16.60
C ASN A 39 35.17 45.66 -15.84
N GLN A 40 35.87 45.83 -14.71
CA GLN A 40 36.27 44.73 -13.86
C GLN A 40 35.06 43.93 -13.34
N PHE A 41 34.04 44.65 -12.85
CA PHE A 41 32.79 44.07 -12.34
C PHE A 41 31.58 44.84 -12.86
N MET A 42 30.99 44.36 -13.95
CA MET A 42 29.85 45.03 -14.58
C MET A 42 28.58 45.06 -13.70
N CYS A 43 28.45 44.11 -12.75
CA CYS A 43 27.33 44.09 -11.80
C CYS A 43 27.52 45.04 -10.60
N GLY A 44 28.68 45.70 -10.49
CA GLY A 44 28.98 46.66 -9.43
C GLY A 44 28.43 48.06 -9.72
N THR A 45 28.64 48.98 -8.77
CA THR A 45 28.22 50.39 -8.88
C THR A 45 28.86 51.11 -10.07
N GLU A 46 30.13 50.86 -10.36
CA GLU A 46 30.80 51.44 -11.53
C GLU A 46 30.22 50.94 -12.85
N GLY A 47 29.91 49.65 -12.95
CA GLY A 47 29.26 49.08 -14.13
C GLY A 47 27.89 49.70 -14.39
N ARG A 48 27.08 49.87 -13.33
CA ARG A 48 25.82 50.61 -13.40
C ARG A 48 26.02 52.04 -13.90
N ALA A 49 26.97 52.78 -13.35
CA ALA A 49 27.24 54.16 -13.75
C ALA A 49 27.67 54.27 -15.23
N LEU A 50 28.40 53.28 -15.75
CA LEU A 50 28.75 53.21 -17.17
C LEU A 50 27.52 53.02 -18.07
N ILE A 51 26.57 52.19 -17.63
CA ILE A 51 25.31 51.97 -18.35
C ILE A 51 24.46 53.23 -18.33
N GLU A 52 24.25 53.84 -17.15
CA GLU A 52 23.50 55.09 -16.97
C GLU A 52 24.07 56.21 -17.84
N LYS A 53 25.39 56.43 -17.76
CA LYS A 53 26.08 57.43 -18.58
C LYS A 53 25.89 57.19 -20.07
N ALA A 54 25.94 55.93 -20.52
CA ALA A 54 25.76 55.63 -21.93
C ALA A 54 24.31 55.84 -22.40
N VAL A 55 23.31 55.54 -21.56
CA VAL A 55 21.90 55.87 -21.82
C VAL A 55 21.71 57.38 -21.96
N GLU A 56 22.26 58.17 -21.03
CA GLU A 56 22.14 59.62 -21.02
C GLU A 56 22.89 60.31 -22.17
N GLU A 57 24.16 59.97 -22.37
CA GLU A 57 25.02 60.66 -23.34
C GLU A 57 24.86 60.16 -24.78
N ARG A 58 24.50 58.88 -24.94
CA ARG A 58 24.44 58.23 -26.26
C ARG A 58 23.05 57.76 -26.64
N GLY A 59 22.03 57.99 -25.81
CA GLY A 59 20.64 57.65 -26.11
C GLY A 59 20.46 56.16 -26.39
N LEU A 60 21.00 55.30 -25.52
CA LEU A 60 20.81 53.85 -25.64
C LEU A 60 19.34 53.49 -25.38
N ASP A 61 18.78 52.62 -26.21
CA ASP A 61 17.44 52.03 -26.01
C ASP A 61 17.51 50.57 -25.53
N HIS A 62 18.61 49.88 -25.81
CA HIS A 62 18.86 48.49 -25.42
C HIS A 62 20.34 48.27 -25.07
N PHE A 63 20.66 47.19 -24.36
CA PHE A 63 22.05 46.82 -24.11
C PHE A 63 22.30 45.31 -23.97
N VAL A 64 23.51 44.89 -24.36
CA VAL A 64 24.06 43.55 -24.14
C VAL A 64 25.01 43.56 -22.94
N ILE A 65 24.79 42.63 -22.02
CA ILE A 65 25.78 42.30 -20.98
C ILE A 65 26.53 41.02 -21.37
N ALA A 66 27.80 41.17 -21.75
CA ALA A 66 28.67 40.02 -22.01
C ALA A 66 29.44 39.68 -20.72
N SER A 67 28.91 38.74 -19.93
CA SER A 67 29.46 38.41 -18.62
C SER A 67 29.15 36.96 -18.20
N CYS A 68 28.71 36.79 -16.95
CA CYS A 68 28.18 35.55 -16.40
C CYS A 68 26.78 35.22 -16.93
N SER A 69 26.30 34.03 -16.58
CA SER A 69 24.96 33.56 -16.93
C SER A 69 23.83 34.58 -16.63
N PRO A 70 22.85 34.76 -17.55
CA PRO A 70 21.64 35.53 -17.28
C PRO A 70 20.85 34.99 -16.09
N ARG A 71 20.97 33.70 -15.76
CA ARG A 71 20.34 33.14 -14.56
C ARG A 71 20.86 33.76 -13.26
N PHE A 72 22.06 34.32 -13.27
CA PHE A 72 22.70 34.90 -12.08
C PHE A 72 22.45 36.40 -11.96
N GLN A 73 22.79 37.18 -13.00
CA GLN A 73 22.69 38.65 -12.97
C GLN A 73 21.61 39.22 -13.90
N GLY A 74 20.85 38.39 -14.63
CA GLY A 74 19.68 38.80 -15.42
C GLY A 74 18.75 39.74 -14.66
N PRO A 75 18.19 39.29 -13.53
CA PRO A 75 17.30 40.13 -12.72
C PRO A 75 17.95 41.44 -12.23
N THR A 76 19.27 41.46 -12.03
CA THR A 76 20.00 42.67 -11.63
C THR A 76 20.00 43.68 -12.76
N PHE A 77 20.36 43.28 -13.98
CA PHE A 77 20.44 44.19 -15.12
C PHE A 77 19.07 44.55 -15.68
N GLU A 78 18.08 43.65 -15.64
CA GLU A 78 16.68 43.97 -15.93
C GLU A 78 16.11 45.00 -14.94
N ARG A 79 16.48 44.90 -13.65
CA ARG A 79 16.14 45.93 -12.67
C ARG A 79 16.84 47.25 -12.97
N ILE A 80 18.13 47.24 -13.30
CA ILE A 80 18.87 48.45 -13.70
C ILE A 80 18.19 49.11 -14.90
N ALA A 81 17.89 48.34 -15.95
CA ALA A 81 17.17 48.80 -17.13
C ALA A 81 15.84 49.48 -16.78
N ARG A 82 15.03 48.87 -15.89
CA ARG A 82 13.79 49.48 -15.40
C ARG A 82 14.00 50.76 -14.60
N GLU A 83 14.97 50.78 -13.69
CA GLU A 83 15.26 51.96 -12.86
C GLU A 83 15.70 53.16 -13.70
N ILE A 84 16.42 52.90 -14.80
CA ILE A 84 16.86 53.92 -15.75
C ILE A 84 15.84 54.14 -16.90
N LYS A 85 14.64 53.55 -16.79
CA LYS A 85 13.48 53.73 -17.67
C LYS A 85 13.64 53.21 -19.11
N LEU A 86 14.40 52.13 -19.31
CA LEU A 86 14.36 51.33 -20.53
C LEU A 86 13.19 50.33 -20.48
N GLY A 87 12.85 49.73 -21.63
CA GLY A 87 11.81 48.70 -21.75
C GLY A 87 12.11 47.42 -20.96
N GLU A 88 11.08 46.61 -20.69
CA GLU A 88 11.20 45.31 -20.01
C GLU A 88 12.10 44.32 -20.73
N ASN A 89 12.13 44.39 -22.06
CA ASN A 89 12.95 43.52 -22.91
C ASN A 89 14.22 44.23 -23.43
N ALA A 90 14.70 45.26 -22.73
CA ALA A 90 15.83 46.08 -23.20
C ALA A 90 17.21 45.41 -23.04
N VAL A 91 17.28 44.22 -22.43
CA VAL A 91 18.55 43.59 -22.01
C VAL A 91 18.74 42.24 -22.68
N ALA A 92 19.83 42.07 -23.43
CA ALA A 92 20.32 40.75 -23.86
C ALA A 92 21.59 40.35 -23.11
N PHE A 93 21.88 39.04 -23.09
CA PHE A 93 23.02 38.49 -22.38
C PHE A 93 23.91 37.65 -23.29
N GLY A 94 25.21 37.96 -23.28
CA GLY A 94 26.26 37.08 -23.80
C GLY A 94 26.93 36.33 -22.65
N ASN A 95 26.63 35.03 -22.48
CA ASN A 95 27.24 34.22 -21.42
C ASN A 95 28.66 33.77 -21.81
N ILE A 96 29.64 34.65 -21.61
CA ILE A 96 31.04 34.41 -21.93
C ILE A 96 31.87 33.87 -20.75
N ARG A 97 31.24 33.61 -19.58
CA ARG A 97 31.90 32.97 -18.43
C ARG A 97 31.61 31.48 -18.34
N GLU A 98 30.42 31.10 -17.86
CA GLU A 98 30.02 29.69 -17.76
C GLU A 98 29.87 29.04 -19.14
N GLY A 99 29.44 29.81 -20.13
CA GLY A 99 29.29 29.35 -21.51
C GLY A 99 30.59 29.34 -22.32
N CYS A 100 31.68 29.94 -21.81
CA CYS A 100 32.92 30.10 -22.56
C CYS A 100 34.19 30.01 -21.70
N SER A 101 34.55 31.05 -20.94
CA SER A 101 35.88 31.11 -20.28
C SER A 101 36.16 29.93 -19.34
N TYR A 102 35.19 29.48 -18.55
CA TYR A 102 35.38 28.40 -17.57
C TYR A 102 35.57 27.03 -18.21
N VAL A 103 34.92 26.77 -19.34
CA VAL A 103 34.97 25.46 -20.00
C VAL A 103 36.11 25.35 -21.02
N HIS A 104 36.69 26.49 -21.42
CA HIS A 104 37.75 26.58 -22.43
C HIS A 104 39.05 27.18 -21.90
N ALA A 105 39.30 27.10 -20.59
CA ALA A 105 40.52 27.65 -19.98
C ALA A 105 41.82 27.05 -20.57
N GLY A 106 41.76 25.82 -21.10
CA GLY A 106 42.86 25.16 -21.79
C GLY A 106 43.03 25.51 -23.27
N ASP A 107 42.08 26.22 -23.89
CA ASP A 107 42.10 26.59 -25.31
C ASP A 107 41.60 28.03 -25.49
N ARG A 108 42.53 28.99 -25.34
CA ARG A 108 42.23 30.42 -25.36
C ARG A 108 41.80 30.92 -26.73
N GLU A 109 42.32 30.33 -27.82
CA GLU A 109 41.92 30.72 -29.18
C GLU A 109 40.46 30.34 -29.45
N LEU A 110 40.07 29.11 -29.09
CA LEU A 110 38.67 28.69 -29.17
C LEU A 110 37.78 29.53 -28.25
N ALA A 111 38.23 29.82 -27.03
CA ALA A 111 37.50 30.69 -26.10
C ALA A 111 37.27 32.09 -26.70
N GLN A 112 38.30 32.68 -27.32
CA GLN A 112 38.20 34.00 -27.97
C GLN A 112 37.20 33.97 -29.13
N ALA A 113 37.31 32.98 -30.03
CA ALA A 113 36.42 32.83 -31.17
C ALA A 113 34.96 32.60 -30.73
N LYS A 114 34.76 31.77 -29.70
CA LYS A 114 33.43 31.50 -29.16
C LYS A 114 32.84 32.72 -28.45
N ALA A 115 33.61 33.45 -27.65
CA ALA A 115 33.15 34.66 -26.99
C ALA A 115 32.71 35.72 -28.02
N ARG A 116 33.47 35.87 -29.11
CA ARG A 116 33.09 36.73 -30.25
C ARG A 116 31.72 36.35 -30.80
N LYS A 117 31.51 35.08 -31.13
CA LYS A 117 30.23 34.59 -31.69
C LYS A 117 29.05 34.75 -30.74
N ILE A 118 29.25 34.49 -29.44
CA ILE A 118 28.22 34.69 -28.41
C ILE A 118 27.77 36.16 -28.35
N VAL A 119 28.72 37.10 -28.40
CA VAL A 119 28.38 38.53 -28.33
C VAL A 119 27.74 39.01 -29.64
N GLU A 120 28.24 38.55 -30.79
CA GLU A 120 27.61 38.82 -32.09
C GLU A 120 26.15 38.35 -32.11
N GLY A 121 25.86 37.12 -31.66
CA GLY A 121 24.51 36.57 -31.60
C GLY A 121 23.60 37.36 -30.66
N ALA A 122 24.11 37.75 -29.48
CA ALA A 122 23.35 38.57 -28.53
C ALA A 122 23.02 39.97 -29.08
N VAL A 123 23.92 40.58 -29.85
CA VAL A 123 23.66 41.86 -30.54
C VAL A 123 22.67 41.66 -31.69
N ALA A 124 22.81 40.60 -32.48
CA ALA A 124 21.90 40.28 -33.58
C ALA A 124 20.46 40.09 -33.10
N ARG A 125 20.26 39.34 -32.00
CA ARG A 125 18.95 39.17 -31.37
C ARG A 125 18.30 40.49 -31.00
N LEU A 126 19.09 41.40 -30.45
CA LEU A 126 18.64 42.65 -29.86
C LEU A 126 18.04 43.63 -30.90
N HIS A 127 18.35 43.46 -32.19
CA HIS A 127 17.67 44.18 -33.30
C HIS A 127 16.20 43.81 -33.47
N HIS A 128 15.80 42.62 -33.01
CA HIS A 128 14.45 42.09 -33.14
C HIS A 128 13.67 42.08 -31.83
N MET A 129 14.31 42.45 -30.71
CA MET A 129 13.67 42.50 -29.40
C MET A 129 12.65 43.65 -29.36
N SER A 130 11.46 43.34 -28.88
CA SER A 130 10.38 44.30 -28.62
C SER A 130 9.96 44.25 -27.16
N ASP A 131 9.38 45.35 -26.67
CA ASP A 131 9.00 45.48 -25.25
C ASP A 131 7.87 44.51 -24.87
N LEU A 132 7.91 43.99 -23.64
CA LEU A 132 6.94 43.01 -23.15
C LEU A 132 5.85 43.68 -22.31
N PRO A 133 4.56 43.38 -22.56
CA PRO A 133 3.49 43.87 -21.70
C PRO A 133 3.65 43.30 -20.29
N ARG A 134 3.26 44.05 -19.26
CA ARG A 134 3.31 43.55 -17.88
C ARG A 134 1.99 42.91 -17.49
N ARG A 135 2.08 41.75 -16.84
CA ARG A 135 0.93 41.07 -16.21
C ARG A 135 0.90 41.34 -14.72
N ARG A 136 -0.29 41.65 -14.19
CA ARG A 136 -0.57 41.76 -12.76
C ARG A 136 -1.13 40.43 -12.24
N THR A 137 -0.51 39.88 -11.20
CA THR A 137 -1.00 38.68 -10.49
C THR A 137 -1.25 39.03 -9.04
N PHE A 138 -2.46 38.77 -8.54
CA PHE A 138 -2.79 38.94 -7.12
C PHE A 138 -2.17 37.80 -6.30
N LEU A 139 -1.73 38.11 -5.08
CA LEU A 139 -1.03 37.16 -4.24
C LEU A 139 -1.96 36.66 -3.13
N THR A 140 -2.21 35.36 -3.10
CA THR A 140 -2.95 34.70 -2.03
C THR A 140 -2.11 34.70 -0.75
N ARG A 141 -2.67 35.15 0.37
CA ARG A 141 -1.95 35.23 1.66
C ARG A 141 -1.99 33.91 2.44
N SER A 142 -1.68 32.82 1.76
CA SER A 142 -1.52 31.49 2.36
C SER A 142 -0.29 30.78 1.79
N VAL A 143 0.28 29.84 2.54
CA VAL A 143 1.49 29.10 2.15
C VAL A 143 1.30 27.61 2.42
N LEU A 144 1.69 26.78 1.45
CA LEU A 144 1.82 25.34 1.64
C LEU A 144 3.23 25.02 2.15
N VAL A 145 3.32 24.32 3.28
CA VAL A 145 4.57 23.78 3.82
C VAL A 145 4.52 22.26 3.73
N VAL A 146 5.44 21.65 2.97
CA VAL A 146 5.47 20.19 2.77
C VAL A 146 6.56 19.56 3.61
N GLY A 147 6.16 18.86 4.68
CA GLY A 147 7.02 18.18 5.64
C GLY A 147 6.96 18.82 7.03
N GLY A 148 6.43 18.07 8.01
CA GLY A 148 6.23 18.48 9.40
C GLY A 148 7.43 18.27 10.33
N GLY A 149 8.65 18.28 9.81
CA GLY A 149 9.87 18.26 10.64
C GLY A 149 10.15 19.61 11.29
N ILE A 150 11.23 19.69 12.09
CA ILE A 150 11.62 20.95 12.78
C ILE A 150 11.74 22.15 11.83
N ALA A 151 12.19 21.94 10.59
CA ALA A 151 12.28 22.99 9.58
C ALA A 151 10.90 23.46 9.10
N GLY A 152 9.99 22.54 8.77
CA GLY A 152 8.64 22.88 8.33
C GLY A 152 7.80 23.51 9.44
N ILE A 153 7.86 22.96 10.65
CA ILE A 153 7.19 23.54 11.83
C ILE A 153 7.68 24.97 12.06
N SER A 154 9.01 25.19 12.05
CA SER A 154 9.56 26.53 12.27
C SER A 154 9.20 27.51 11.14
N ALA A 155 9.10 27.05 9.90
CA ALA A 155 8.62 27.88 8.79
C ALA A 155 7.14 28.25 8.97
N ALA A 156 6.31 27.28 9.38
CA ALA A 156 4.89 27.49 9.63
C ALA A 156 4.64 28.48 10.78
N GLU A 157 5.37 28.35 11.89
CA GLU A 157 5.30 29.29 13.01
C GLU A 157 5.63 30.73 12.57
N GLU A 158 6.76 30.93 11.87
CA GLU A 158 7.18 32.27 11.41
C GLU A 158 6.21 32.89 10.41
N LEU A 159 5.59 32.08 9.56
CA LEU A 159 4.55 32.53 8.63
C LEU A 159 3.26 32.92 9.37
N ALA A 160 2.83 32.09 10.31
CA ALA A 160 1.64 32.35 11.12
C ALA A 160 1.81 33.61 11.99
N ASP A 161 2.98 33.80 12.59
CA ASP A 161 3.35 35.00 13.35
C ASP A 161 3.36 36.26 12.47
N ALA A 162 3.68 36.11 11.18
CA ALA A 162 3.57 37.18 10.17
C ALA A 162 2.13 37.38 9.63
N GLY A 163 1.14 36.67 10.18
CA GLY A 163 -0.27 36.77 9.78
C GLY A 163 -0.58 36.15 8.43
N ILE A 164 0.11 35.08 8.05
CA ILE A 164 -0.11 34.30 6.83
C ILE A 164 -0.68 32.94 7.21
N ASP A 165 -1.72 32.48 6.50
CA ASP A 165 -2.30 31.16 6.74
C ASP A 165 -1.42 30.06 6.17
N VAL A 166 -1.31 28.92 6.85
CA VAL A 166 -0.36 27.86 6.51
C VAL A 166 -1.08 26.52 6.43
N HIS A 167 -0.89 25.81 5.33
CA HIS A 167 -1.23 24.38 5.21
C HIS A 167 0.05 23.57 5.43
N LEU A 168 0.17 22.91 6.58
CA LEU A 168 1.33 22.07 6.93
C LEU A 168 1.00 20.61 6.62
N VAL A 169 1.52 20.10 5.51
CA VAL A 169 1.28 18.71 5.07
C VAL A 169 2.37 17.79 5.57
N GLU A 170 1.99 16.71 6.24
CA GLU A 170 2.86 15.68 6.79
C GLU A 170 2.40 14.28 6.38
N ARG A 171 3.31 13.52 5.79
CA ARG A 171 3.05 12.16 5.31
C ARG A 171 2.85 11.15 6.44
N GLN A 172 3.50 11.36 7.58
CA GLN A 172 3.40 10.48 8.74
C GLN A 172 2.17 10.79 9.59
N GLN A 173 1.89 9.91 10.56
CA GLN A 173 0.77 10.06 11.50
C GLN A 173 0.87 11.32 12.38
N SER A 174 2.08 11.89 12.49
CA SER A 174 2.41 13.01 13.37
C SER A 174 3.48 13.90 12.77
N ILE A 175 3.40 15.21 13.05
CA ILE A 175 4.51 16.15 12.88
C ILE A 175 5.61 15.90 13.94
N GLY A 176 6.79 16.48 13.74
CA GLY A 176 7.98 16.39 14.59
C GLY A 176 9.23 15.88 13.86
N GLY A 177 9.02 15.07 12.82
CA GLY A 177 10.07 14.54 11.95
C GLY A 177 11.18 13.81 12.70
N TYR A 178 12.39 13.84 12.14
CA TYR A 178 13.53 13.10 12.68
C TYR A 178 13.97 13.59 14.08
N MET A 179 13.78 14.88 14.40
CA MET A 179 14.16 15.44 15.70
C MET A 179 13.39 14.82 16.86
N ALA A 180 12.13 14.41 16.65
CA ALA A 180 11.32 13.73 17.67
C ALA A 180 11.92 12.37 18.08
N ARG A 181 12.74 11.77 17.22
CA ARG A 181 13.38 10.47 17.46
C ARG A 181 14.67 10.59 18.29
N LEU A 182 15.21 11.80 18.45
CA LEU A 182 16.45 12.04 19.18
C LEU A 182 16.21 12.07 20.69
N SER A 183 17.17 11.56 21.47
CA SER A 183 17.18 11.73 22.93
C SER A 183 17.59 13.16 23.30
N LYS A 184 18.79 13.56 22.84
CA LYS A 184 19.40 14.86 23.11
C LYS A 184 19.96 15.49 21.84
N THR A 185 20.31 16.77 21.91
CA THR A 185 20.91 17.52 20.81
C THR A 185 22.30 18.04 21.16
N PHE A 186 23.26 17.92 20.25
CA PHE A 186 24.57 18.56 20.37
C PHE A 186 24.51 20.06 19.99
N PRO A 187 25.47 20.88 20.45
CA PRO A 187 26.51 20.58 21.43
C PRO A 187 26.05 20.73 22.89
N THR A 188 24.82 21.19 23.13
CA THR A 188 24.36 21.55 24.48
C THR A 188 23.95 20.37 25.34
N GLU A 189 23.70 19.20 24.73
CA GLU A 189 23.15 18.01 25.38
C GLU A 189 21.74 18.22 25.97
N ASP A 190 21.02 19.22 25.45
CA ASP A 190 19.62 19.47 25.80
C ASP A 190 18.73 18.33 25.31
N CYS A 191 17.65 18.07 26.04
CA CYS A 191 16.61 17.15 25.60
C CYS A 191 15.97 17.67 24.30
N ALA A 192 15.98 16.82 23.26
CA ALA A 192 15.43 17.18 21.95
C ALA A 192 13.93 17.48 22.05
N MET A 193 13.19 16.66 22.80
CA MET A 193 11.76 16.84 23.01
C MET A 193 11.43 18.09 23.82
N CYS A 194 12.26 18.51 24.79
CA CYS A 194 12.03 19.76 25.53
C CYS A 194 12.06 20.99 24.61
N SER A 195 12.87 20.93 23.54
CA SER A 195 12.95 22.01 22.55
C SER A 195 11.88 21.91 21.46
N LEU A 196 11.44 20.68 21.13
CA LEU A 196 10.48 20.41 20.07
C LEU A 196 9.01 20.48 20.54
N ALA A 197 8.69 19.97 21.73
CA ALA A 197 7.32 19.88 22.24
C ALA A 197 6.58 21.23 22.33
N PRO A 198 7.22 22.35 22.73
CA PRO A 198 6.56 23.66 22.68
C PRO A 198 6.14 24.05 21.26
N ARG A 199 6.95 23.70 20.25
CA ARG A 199 6.66 23.99 18.84
C ARG A 199 5.56 23.09 18.26
N LEU A 200 5.55 21.82 18.66
CA LEU A 200 4.46 20.89 18.30
C LEU A 200 3.11 21.41 18.83
N THR A 201 3.10 21.84 20.09
CA THR A 201 1.90 22.38 20.75
C THR A 201 1.50 23.73 20.16
N GLY A 202 2.49 24.60 19.89
CA GLY A 202 2.27 25.90 19.24
C GLY A 202 1.65 25.76 17.86
N ALA A 203 2.17 24.85 17.03
CA ALA A 203 1.59 24.54 15.73
C ALA A 203 0.16 23.99 15.84
N ALA A 204 -0.11 23.08 16.78
CA ALA A 204 -1.43 22.47 16.96
C ALA A 204 -2.52 23.44 17.45
N THR A 205 -2.13 24.46 18.22
CA THR A 205 -3.06 25.41 18.85
C THR A 205 -3.22 26.71 18.06
N ASN A 206 -2.37 26.95 17.06
CA ASN A 206 -2.43 28.14 16.23
C ASN A 206 -3.50 27.99 15.13
N SER A 207 -4.54 28.82 15.20
CA SER A 207 -5.66 28.82 14.24
C SER A 207 -5.27 29.10 12.78
N ARG A 208 -4.05 29.62 12.52
CA ARG A 208 -3.54 29.87 11.16
C ARG A 208 -2.76 28.69 10.58
N ILE A 209 -2.45 27.66 11.38
CA ILE A 209 -1.70 26.49 10.93
C ILE A 209 -2.67 25.31 10.81
N HIS A 210 -3.01 24.96 9.57
CA HIS A 210 -3.85 23.81 9.23
C HIS A 210 -2.94 22.60 9.03
N ILE A 211 -2.97 21.65 9.97
CA ILE A 211 -2.11 20.45 9.94
C ILE A 211 -2.83 19.32 9.20
N HIS A 212 -2.20 18.83 8.13
CA HIS A 212 -2.67 17.73 7.30
C HIS A 212 -1.74 16.52 7.48
N THR A 213 -2.00 15.68 8.47
CA THR A 213 -1.22 14.42 8.67
C THR A 213 -1.76 13.28 7.82
N LEU A 214 -0.97 12.21 7.65
CA LEU A 214 -1.33 11.09 6.75
C LEU A 214 -1.67 11.57 5.34
N SER A 215 -1.04 12.66 4.91
CA SER A 215 -1.41 13.37 3.69
C SER A 215 -0.21 13.56 2.78
N ASP A 216 -0.44 13.45 1.48
CA ASP A 216 0.57 13.59 0.43
C ASP A 216 0.14 14.64 -0.59
N VAL A 217 1.06 15.48 -1.06
CA VAL A 217 0.77 16.46 -2.13
C VAL A 217 0.96 15.77 -3.48
N THR A 218 -0.12 15.65 -4.26
CA THR A 218 -0.14 14.91 -5.53
C THR A 218 0.05 15.82 -6.75
N SER A 219 -0.31 17.10 -6.64
CA SER A 219 -0.20 18.09 -7.73
C SER A 219 0.13 19.48 -7.18
N VAL A 220 0.97 20.25 -7.89
CA VAL A 220 1.17 21.70 -7.63
C VAL A 220 1.25 22.46 -8.96
N THR A 221 0.14 23.06 -9.35
CA THR A 221 0.00 23.85 -10.58
C THR A 221 -0.19 25.34 -10.24
N GLY A 222 -0.28 26.20 -11.25
CA GLY A 222 -0.51 27.64 -11.03
C GLY A 222 0.74 28.54 -11.02
N PRO A 223 0.55 29.87 -11.11
CA PRO A 223 1.62 30.87 -11.04
C PRO A 223 2.13 31.08 -9.60
N PRO A 224 3.32 31.67 -9.44
CA PRO A 224 3.70 32.27 -8.16
C PRO A 224 2.64 33.26 -7.67
N GLY A 225 2.12 33.06 -6.45
CA GLY A 225 1.04 33.87 -5.87
C GLY A 225 -0.35 33.22 -5.91
N GLU A 226 -0.54 32.19 -6.74
CA GLU A 226 -1.84 31.54 -6.95
C GLU A 226 -1.63 30.07 -7.36
N PHE A 227 -0.82 29.34 -6.59
CA PHE A 227 -0.63 27.91 -6.78
C PHE A 227 -1.88 27.15 -6.35
N THR A 228 -2.31 26.17 -7.16
CA THR A 228 -3.31 25.18 -6.78
C THR A 228 -2.59 23.89 -6.43
N ALA A 229 -2.70 23.45 -5.17
CA ALA A 229 -2.12 22.21 -4.69
C ALA A 229 -3.21 21.20 -4.35
N THR A 230 -3.08 19.99 -4.89
CA THR A 230 -3.96 18.86 -4.58
C THR A 230 -3.34 18.04 -3.45
N ILE A 231 -4.07 17.86 -2.35
CA ILE A 231 -3.65 17.08 -1.18
C ILE A 231 -4.51 15.82 -1.12
N ARG A 232 -3.85 14.66 -1.09
CA ARG A 232 -4.48 13.37 -0.89
C ARG A 232 -4.37 12.95 0.57
N HIS A 233 -5.52 12.79 1.22
CA HIS A 233 -5.65 12.35 2.60
C HIS A 233 -5.82 10.84 2.65
N ARG A 234 -4.96 10.14 3.41
CA ARG A 234 -5.12 8.71 3.67
C ARG A 234 -5.98 8.49 4.92
N PRO A 235 -6.79 7.42 4.94
CA PRO A 235 -7.58 7.08 6.12
C PRO A 235 -6.70 6.92 7.36
N ARG A 236 -7.13 7.54 8.45
CA ARG A 236 -6.56 7.29 9.78
C ARG A 236 -7.18 6.04 10.42
N TYR A 237 -8.41 5.72 10.00
CA TYR A 237 -9.32 4.75 10.60
C TYR A 237 -9.64 5.02 12.07
N VAL A 238 -9.33 6.24 12.51
CA VAL A 238 -9.61 6.76 13.84
C VAL A 238 -10.06 8.20 13.63
N ASP A 239 -11.26 8.51 14.07
CA ASP A 239 -11.86 9.82 13.93
C ASP A 239 -11.45 10.78 15.07
N GLU A 240 -12.03 11.98 15.05
CA GLU A 240 -11.77 13.07 15.99
C GLU A 240 -12.32 12.84 17.41
N LYS A 241 -13.19 11.84 17.63
CA LYS A 241 -13.65 11.47 18.98
C LYS A 241 -12.54 10.84 19.82
N CYS A 242 -11.42 10.45 19.20
CA CYS A 242 -10.31 9.83 19.89
C CYS A 242 -9.70 10.73 20.97
N VAL A 243 -9.69 10.24 22.21
CA VAL A 243 -9.08 10.91 23.37
C VAL A 243 -7.62 10.49 23.63
N GLY A 244 -7.06 9.60 22.80
CA GLY A 244 -5.66 9.18 22.90
C GLY A 244 -5.29 8.33 24.12
N CYS A 245 -6.23 7.57 24.70
CA CYS A 245 -6.01 6.76 25.92
C CYS A 245 -5.06 5.56 25.72
N GLY A 246 -5.05 4.95 24.53
CA GLY A 246 -4.20 3.79 24.20
C GLY A 246 -4.79 2.41 24.46
N ASP A 247 -6.03 2.31 24.94
CA ASP A 247 -6.70 1.02 25.20
C ASP A 247 -6.75 0.14 23.94
N CYS A 248 -7.03 0.73 22.78
CA CYS A 248 -7.02 0.05 21.48
C CYS A 248 -5.68 -0.63 21.14
N ALA A 249 -4.55 0.01 21.47
CA ALA A 249 -3.23 -0.58 21.26
C ALA A 249 -2.94 -1.70 22.25
N SER A 250 -3.39 -1.58 23.51
CA SER A 250 -3.18 -2.62 24.52
C SER A 250 -3.82 -3.97 24.17
N VAL A 251 -4.95 -3.94 23.44
CA VAL A 251 -5.69 -5.14 23.01
C VAL A 251 -5.34 -5.60 21.59
N CYS A 252 -4.42 -4.93 20.88
CA CYS A 252 -4.08 -5.31 19.51
C CYS A 252 -3.21 -6.57 19.49
N PRO A 253 -3.64 -7.68 18.84
CA PRO A 253 -2.87 -8.91 18.79
C PRO A 253 -1.69 -8.85 17.80
N VAL A 254 -1.70 -7.87 16.88
CA VAL A 254 -0.66 -7.73 15.84
C VAL A 254 0.53 -6.96 16.40
N THR A 255 1.72 -7.49 16.16
CA THR A 255 2.99 -6.87 16.53
C THR A 255 3.88 -6.71 15.30
N ARG A 256 4.55 -5.57 15.16
CA ARG A 256 5.45 -5.24 14.04
C ARG A 256 6.66 -4.44 14.52
N PRO A 257 7.80 -4.46 13.80
CA PRO A 257 8.91 -3.55 14.09
C PRO A 257 8.46 -2.09 14.08
N ASN A 258 8.88 -1.32 15.08
CA ASN A 258 8.53 0.09 15.20
C ASN A 258 9.50 0.96 14.39
N GLU A 259 9.00 1.61 13.34
CA GLU A 259 9.79 2.46 12.44
C GLU A 259 10.20 3.79 13.09
N PHE A 260 9.49 4.24 14.13
CA PHE A 260 9.91 5.41 14.93
C PHE A 260 11.18 5.08 15.72
N ASP A 261 11.27 3.84 16.20
CA ASP A 261 12.39 3.32 16.97
C ASP A 261 13.45 2.59 16.10
N PHE A 262 13.42 2.75 14.77
CA PHE A 262 14.37 2.11 13.85
C PHE A 262 14.47 0.58 14.03
N GLY A 263 13.33 -0.06 14.33
CA GLY A 263 13.21 -1.51 14.44
C GLY A 263 13.81 -2.13 15.70
N VAL A 264 14.32 -1.35 16.66
CA VAL A 264 14.81 -1.92 17.95
C VAL A 264 13.70 -2.22 18.95
N SER A 265 12.47 -1.80 18.66
CA SER A 265 11.28 -2.09 19.44
C SER A 265 10.14 -2.52 18.52
N GLU A 266 9.06 -2.96 19.13
CA GLU A 266 7.86 -3.35 18.42
C GLU A 266 6.72 -2.36 18.68
N ARG A 267 5.81 -2.24 17.71
CA ARG A 267 4.56 -1.50 17.80
C ARG A 267 3.38 -2.38 17.41
N LYS A 268 2.18 -1.88 17.69
CA LYS A 268 0.91 -2.47 17.30
C LYS A 268 0.42 -1.91 15.96
N ALA A 269 -0.56 -2.57 15.34
CA ALA A 269 -1.17 -2.09 14.10
C ALA A 269 -1.92 -0.77 14.33
N VAL A 270 -2.71 -0.68 15.40
CA VAL A 270 -3.21 0.59 15.93
C VAL A 270 -2.15 1.18 16.87
N SER A 271 -1.63 2.35 16.54
CA SER A 271 -0.51 2.94 17.28
C SER A 271 -0.52 4.46 17.24
N ARG A 272 0.25 5.04 18.16
CA ARG A 272 0.64 6.45 18.16
C ARG A 272 2.17 6.48 18.14
N PRO A 273 2.82 7.27 17.26
CA PRO A 273 4.26 7.13 17.03
C PRO A 273 5.13 7.43 18.26
N PHE A 274 4.73 8.39 19.08
CA PHE A 274 5.38 8.76 20.34
C PHE A 274 4.41 9.53 21.26
N ALA A 275 4.73 9.62 22.55
CA ALA A 275 3.83 10.18 23.58
C ALA A 275 3.40 11.64 23.35
N ASN A 276 4.24 12.44 22.69
CA ASN A 276 3.95 13.85 22.36
C ASN A 276 3.55 14.06 20.89
N ALA A 277 3.15 13.00 20.19
CA ALA A 277 2.74 13.09 18.79
C ALA A 277 1.59 14.10 18.61
N VAL A 278 1.64 14.85 17.52
CA VAL A 278 0.64 15.85 17.11
C VAL A 278 0.18 15.52 15.68
N PRO A 279 -1.12 15.26 15.47
CA PRO A 279 -2.20 15.28 16.46
C PRO A 279 -2.07 14.18 17.53
N ALA A 280 -2.62 14.44 18.71
CA ALA A 280 -2.57 13.54 19.86
C ALA A 280 -3.60 12.38 19.76
N THR A 281 -3.63 11.71 18.61
CA THR A 281 -4.56 10.63 18.28
C THR A 281 -3.80 9.40 17.78
N PHE A 282 -4.51 8.27 17.68
CA PHE A 282 -4.00 7.02 17.12
C PHE A 282 -4.26 6.96 15.61
N ALA A 283 -3.67 5.97 14.95
CA ALA A 283 -4.03 5.57 13.59
C ALA A 283 -3.90 4.05 13.46
N ILE A 284 -4.65 3.46 12.53
CA ILE A 284 -4.54 2.03 12.22
C ILE A 284 -3.76 1.88 10.91
N ASP A 285 -2.68 1.10 10.96
CA ASP A 285 -1.96 0.67 9.76
C ASP A 285 -2.71 -0.50 9.11
N ARG A 286 -3.47 -0.20 8.05
CA ARG A 286 -4.31 -1.13 7.31
C ARG A 286 -4.03 -0.99 5.81
N LYS A 287 -3.49 -2.05 5.20
CA LYS A 287 -3.14 -2.08 3.76
C LYS A 287 -4.33 -2.46 2.84
N GLY A 288 -5.45 -2.90 3.41
CA GLY A 288 -6.61 -3.46 2.71
C GLY A 288 -6.98 -4.83 3.26
N TRP A 289 -7.65 -5.68 2.48
CA TRP A 289 -8.01 -7.03 2.89
C TRP A 289 -6.86 -8.02 2.70
N SER A 290 -6.68 -8.93 3.66
CA SER A 290 -5.73 -10.03 3.49
C SER A 290 -6.18 -10.97 2.35
N PRO A 291 -5.25 -11.64 1.63
CA PRO A 291 -5.62 -12.53 0.53
C PRO A 291 -6.60 -13.64 0.95
N CYS A 292 -6.45 -14.14 2.18
CA CYS A 292 -7.34 -15.15 2.74
C CYS A 292 -8.76 -14.60 3.04
N LYS A 293 -8.92 -13.30 3.35
CA LYS A 293 -10.23 -12.65 3.51
C LYS A 293 -10.85 -12.32 2.15
N SER A 294 -10.07 -11.80 1.22
CA SER A 294 -10.49 -11.52 -0.16
C SER A 294 -11.00 -12.76 -0.88
N ALA A 295 -10.31 -13.90 -0.73
CA ALA A 295 -10.70 -15.17 -1.33
C ALA A 295 -11.92 -15.84 -0.66
N CYS A 296 -12.21 -15.51 0.60
CA CYS A 296 -13.30 -16.15 1.34
C CYS A 296 -14.67 -15.61 0.85
N PRO A 297 -15.61 -16.46 0.39
CA PRO A 297 -16.90 -15.98 -0.15
C PRO A 297 -17.77 -15.19 0.84
N VAL A 298 -17.58 -15.41 2.13
CA VAL A 298 -18.25 -14.69 3.24
C VAL A 298 -17.37 -13.60 3.87
N HIS A 299 -16.15 -13.40 3.34
CA HIS A 299 -15.16 -12.43 3.82
C HIS A 299 -14.79 -12.57 5.31
N THR A 300 -14.77 -13.81 5.83
CA THR A 300 -14.25 -14.07 7.19
C THR A 300 -12.81 -13.61 7.30
N SER A 301 -12.49 -12.83 8.35
CA SER A 301 -11.11 -12.44 8.62
C SER A 301 -10.29 -13.61 9.17
N ALA A 302 -9.75 -14.42 8.26
CA ALA A 302 -8.81 -15.50 8.61
C ALA A 302 -7.56 -14.95 9.31
N GLN A 303 -7.01 -13.84 8.84
CA GLN A 303 -5.89 -13.17 9.53
C GLN A 303 -6.28 -12.74 10.95
N GLY A 304 -7.53 -12.31 11.17
CA GLY A 304 -8.07 -11.88 12.45
C GLY A 304 -8.05 -12.97 13.51
N TYR A 305 -8.77 -14.07 13.25
CA TYR A 305 -8.82 -15.16 14.23
C TYR A 305 -7.46 -15.87 14.37
N VAL A 306 -6.66 -15.96 13.30
CA VAL A 306 -5.30 -16.52 13.39
C VAL A 306 -4.41 -15.68 14.29
N ALA A 307 -4.43 -14.35 14.17
CA ALA A 307 -3.67 -13.47 15.06
C ALA A 307 -4.11 -13.61 16.53
N LEU A 308 -5.41 -13.78 16.78
CA LEU A 308 -5.94 -14.00 18.13
C LEU A 308 -5.58 -15.38 18.69
N VAL A 309 -5.56 -16.43 17.85
CA VAL A 309 -5.05 -17.76 18.25
C VAL A 309 -3.58 -17.69 18.62
N ALA A 310 -2.74 -17.03 17.82
CA ALA A 310 -1.33 -16.83 18.14
C ALA A 310 -1.14 -16.10 19.49
N ALA A 311 -2.05 -15.17 19.82
CA ALA A 311 -2.07 -14.46 21.10
C ALA A 311 -2.73 -15.24 22.26
N GLY A 312 -3.20 -16.47 22.04
CA GLY A 312 -3.89 -17.28 23.06
C GLY A 312 -5.31 -16.81 23.44
N ARG A 313 -5.93 -15.95 22.62
CA ARG A 313 -7.24 -15.31 22.88
C ARG A 313 -8.35 -16.03 22.10
N PHE A 314 -8.61 -17.28 22.48
CA PHE A 314 -9.44 -18.20 21.70
C PHE A 314 -10.93 -17.80 21.62
N GLU A 315 -11.47 -17.17 22.66
CA GLU A 315 -12.86 -16.69 22.65
C GLU A 315 -13.10 -15.60 21.60
N GLU A 316 -12.22 -14.61 21.54
CA GLU A 316 -12.30 -13.57 20.51
C GLU A 316 -12.03 -14.15 19.13
N ALA A 317 -11.09 -15.11 19.02
CA ALA A 317 -10.82 -15.78 17.75
C ALA A 317 -12.06 -16.52 17.22
N TYR A 318 -12.81 -17.20 18.10
CA TYR A 318 -14.06 -17.85 17.73
C TYR A 318 -15.12 -16.83 17.28
N ARG A 319 -15.27 -15.69 17.96
CA ARG A 319 -16.20 -14.62 17.54
C ARG A 319 -15.87 -14.14 16.12
N VAL A 320 -14.60 -13.81 15.84
CA VAL A 320 -14.15 -13.39 14.50
C VAL A 320 -14.39 -14.47 13.44
N ALA A 321 -14.22 -15.76 13.80
CA ALA A 321 -14.45 -16.87 12.88
C ALA A 321 -15.94 -17.18 12.63
N SER A 322 -16.82 -16.89 13.61
CA SER A 322 -18.24 -17.27 13.62
C SER A 322 -19.19 -16.16 13.20
N GLU A 323 -18.79 -14.89 13.36
CA GLU A 323 -19.66 -13.74 13.07
C GLU A 323 -20.11 -13.70 11.60
N PRO A 324 -19.23 -13.69 10.58
CA PRO A 324 -19.64 -13.80 9.18
C PRO A 324 -19.97 -15.24 8.74
N ASN A 325 -19.83 -16.26 9.60
CA ASN A 325 -20.04 -17.66 9.24
C ASN A 325 -20.63 -18.45 10.42
N PRO A 326 -21.92 -18.82 10.43
CA PRO A 326 -22.52 -19.54 11.55
C PRO A 326 -22.03 -20.97 11.70
N PHE A 327 -21.28 -21.48 10.74
CA PHE A 327 -20.79 -22.87 10.73
C PHE A 327 -19.25 -22.94 10.78
N PRO A 328 -18.57 -22.31 11.75
CA PRO A 328 -17.10 -22.32 11.80
C PRO A 328 -16.53 -23.74 11.99
N SER A 329 -17.16 -24.59 12.79
CA SER A 329 -16.73 -25.97 13.08
C SER A 329 -16.91 -26.87 11.86
N VAL A 330 -18.03 -26.72 11.14
CA VAL A 330 -18.27 -27.40 9.85
C VAL A 330 -17.24 -26.96 8.83
N CYS A 331 -17.07 -25.65 8.63
CA CYS A 331 -16.10 -25.14 7.65
C CYS A 331 -14.65 -25.44 8.02
N GLY A 332 -14.35 -25.72 9.30
CA GLY A 332 -13.05 -26.24 9.73
C GLY A 332 -12.79 -27.69 9.32
N ARG A 333 -13.82 -28.43 8.87
CA ARG A 333 -13.75 -29.85 8.49
C ARG A 333 -13.92 -30.09 6.99
N ILE A 334 -14.88 -29.40 6.36
CA ILE A 334 -15.34 -29.74 4.99
C ILE A 334 -15.28 -28.58 3.99
N CYS A 335 -14.71 -27.43 4.37
CA CYS A 335 -14.56 -26.31 3.43
C CYS A 335 -13.52 -26.63 2.35
N THR A 336 -13.63 -25.99 1.18
CA THR A 336 -12.67 -26.12 0.08
C THR A 336 -11.39 -25.31 0.27
N HIS A 337 -11.30 -24.53 1.36
CA HIS A 337 -10.10 -23.83 1.81
C HIS A 337 -9.44 -22.92 0.76
N VAL A 338 -10.25 -22.21 -0.04
CA VAL A 338 -9.76 -21.17 -0.99
C VAL A 338 -8.90 -20.09 -0.31
N CYS A 339 -9.10 -19.87 0.99
CA CYS A 339 -8.26 -19.00 1.80
C CYS A 339 -6.82 -19.51 2.00
N GLU A 340 -6.61 -20.83 2.04
CA GLU A 340 -5.27 -21.43 2.09
C GLU A 340 -4.61 -21.40 0.71
N GLN A 341 -5.38 -21.61 -0.36
CA GLN A 341 -4.88 -21.48 -1.74
C GLN A 341 -4.41 -20.05 -2.05
N ALA A 342 -5.11 -19.04 -1.55
CA ALA A 342 -4.74 -17.63 -1.71
C ALA A 342 -3.66 -17.15 -0.71
N CYS A 343 -3.24 -17.99 0.25
CA CYS A 343 -2.35 -17.57 1.32
C CYS A 343 -0.95 -17.22 0.79
N ALA A 344 -0.52 -15.98 0.96
CA ALA A 344 0.82 -15.51 0.55
C ALA A 344 1.99 -16.26 1.25
N ARG A 345 1.73 -17.00 2.34
CA ARG A 345 2.76 -17.86 2.94
C ARG A 345 3.15 -19.02 2.03
N GLY A 346 2.23 -19.47 1.16
CA GLY A 346 2.51 -20.51 0.15
C GLY A 346 3.55 -20.08 -0.90
N ASP A 347 3.84 -18.78 -1.03
CA ASP A 347 4.91 -18.28 -1.89
C ASP A 347 6.30 -18.43 -1.25
N VAL A 348 6.38 -18.79 0.04
CA VAL A 348 7.62 -19.01 0.81
C VAL A 348 7.79 -20.48 1.17
N ASP A 349 6.76 -21.09 1.76
CA ASP A 349 6.72 -22.51 2.13
C ASP A 349 5.30 -23.09 1.97
N GLU A 350 4.64 -23.52 3.05
CA GLU A 350 3.28 -24.06 3.02
C GLU A 350 2.28 -23.03 3.54
N PRO A 351 1.05 -22.94 2.98
CA PRO A 351 0.00 -22.11 3.54
C PRO A 351 -0.23 -22.34 5.04
N VAL A 352 -0.69 -21.28 5.72
CA VAL A 352 -1.17 -21.42 7.11
C VAL A 352 -2.38 -22.35 7.12
N ALA A 353 -2.47 -23.24 8.13
CA ALA A 353 -3.58 -24.16 8.32
C ALA A 353 -4.86 -23.47 8.83
N VAL A 354 -5.35 -22.51 8.06
CA VAL A 354 -6.51 -21.66 8.34
C VAL A 354 -7.74 -22.48 8.71
N ALA A 355 -7.93 -23.63 8.05
CA ALA A 355 -9.01 -24.59 8.32
C ALA A 355 -8.91 -25.23 9.71
N ALA A 356 -7.74 -25.80 10.00
CA ALA A 356 -7.47 -26.50 11.24
C ALA A 356 -7.51 -25.54 12.45
N LEU A 357 -7.01 -24.31 12.27
CA LEU A 357 -7.11 -23.26 13.28
C LEU A 357 -8.56 -22.83 13.53
N LYS A 358 -9.38 -22.73 12.47
CA LYS A 358 -10.83 -22.46 12.60
C LYS A 358 -11.54 -23.58 13.36
N ARG A 359 -11.24 -24.84 13.01
CA ARG A 359 -11.77 -26.01 13.72
C ARG A 359 -11.39 -26.00 15.20
N PHE A 360 -10.12 -25.76 15.49
CA PHE A 360 -9.59 -25.71 16.86
C PHE A 360 -10.37 -24.73 17.74
N VAL A 361 -10.53 -23.47 17.31
CA VAL A 361 -11.26 -22.47 18.13
C VAL A 361 -12.74 -22.81 18.26
N ALA A 362 -13.34 -23.40 17.22
CA ALA A 362 -14.75 -23.75 17.22
C ALA A 362 -15.06 -24.96 18.11
N ASP A 363 -14.18 -25.97 18.13
CA ASP A 363 -14.32 -27.13 18.98
C ASP A 363 -14.00 -26.82 20.45
N GLU A 364 -13.00 -25.97 20.72
CA GLU A 364 -12.57 -25.65 22.09
C GLU A 364 -13.49 -24.66 22.80
N VAL A 365 -13.90 -23.58 22.12
CA VAL A 365 -14.61 -22.46 22.77
C VAL A 365 -16.08 -22.39 22.41
N GLY A 366 -16.43 -22.66 21.16
CA GLY A 366 -17.81 -22.58 20.66
C GLY A 366 -18.87 -23.19 21.58
N PRO A 367 -18.66 -24.38 22.18
CA PRO A 367 -19.65 -25.03 23.05
C PRO A 367 -19.94 -24.29 24.37
N THR A 368 -19.08 -23.36 24.76
CA THR A 368 -19.13 -22.68 26.07
C THR A 368 -19.66 -21.26 26.02
N LEU A 369 -19.83 -20.69 24.83
CA LEU A 369 -20.26 -19.29 24.68
C LEU A 369 -21.79 -19.15 24.70
N PRO A 370 -22.34 -18.27 25.55
CA PRO A 370 -23.77 -18.01 25.57
C PRO A 370 -24.20 -17.29 24.29
N VAL A 371 -25.27 -17.76 23.65
CA VAL A 371 -25.92 -17.05 22.56
C VAL A 371 -27.08 -16.23 23.13
N HIS A 372 -27.09 -14.94 22.80
CA HIS A 372 -28.19 -14.05 23.16
C HIS A 372 -29.23 -14.00 22.05
N GLN A 373 -30.49 -13.98 22.46
CA GLN A 373 -31.62 -13.73 21.56
C GLN A 373 -31.52 -12.30 21.03
N ALA A 374 -31.64 -12.13 19.71
CA ALA A 374 -31.62 -10.81 19.11
C ALA A 374 -32.90 -10.04 19.47
N PRO A 375 -32.81 -8.72 19.75
CA PRO A 375 -34.01 -7.93 20.00
C PRO A 375 -34.85 -7.83 18.73
N ARG A 376 -36.17 -8.01 18.85
CA ARG A 376 -37.09 -7.80 17.73
C ARG A 376 -37.29 -6.30 17.52
N LEU A 377 -36.85 -5.80 16.37
CA LEU A 377 -36.92 -4.38 15.99
C LEU A 377 -38.05 -4.12 14.99
N TYR A 378 -38.49 -5.15 14.27
CA TYR A 378 -39.44 -5.07 13.18
C TYR A 378 -40.64 -6.02 13.39
N ASP A 379 -41.82 -5.58 12.95
CA ASP A 379 -43.05 -6.37 13.06
C ASP A 379 -43.12 -7.45 11.97
N GLU A 380 -42.53 -7.19 10.81
CA GLU A 380 -42.50 -8.05 9.64
C GLU A 380 -41.94 -9.45 9.93
N GLN A 381 -42.57 -10.47 9.35
CA GLN A 381 -42.12 -11.86 9.38
C GLN A 381 -41.45 -12.26 8.05
N VAL A 382 -40.41 -13.09 8.11
CA VAL A 382 -39.77 -13.67 6.93
C VAL A 382 -39.83 -15.20 6.99
N ALA A 383 -40.21 -15.84 5.89
CA ALA A 383 -40.20 -17.29 5.76
C ALA A 383 -38.94 -17.74 5.02
N VAL A 384 -38.26 -18.75 5.55
CA VAL A 384 -37.11 -19.39 4.91
C VAL A 384 -37.45 -20.85 4.64
N VAL A 385 -37.26 -21.30 3.41
CA VAL A 385 -37.59 -22.66 2.97
C VAL A 385 -36.30 -23.45 2.77
N GLY A 386 -36.09 -24.45 3.63
CA GLY A 386 -34.89 -25.28 3.71
C GLY A 386 -33.99 -24.89 4.87
N ALA A 387 -33.72 -25.83 5.78
CA ALA A 387 -32.82 -25.65 6.92
C ALA A 387 -31.38 -26.12 6.61
N GLY A 388 -30.90 -25.82 5.40
CA GLY A 388 -29.51 -26.01 4.99
C GLY A 388 -28.61 -24.82 5.36
N PRO A 389 -27.32 -24.83 4.97
CA PRO A 389 -26.38 -23.76 5.28
C PRO A 389 -26.85 -22.38 4.80
N ALA A 390 -27.40 -22.28 3.59
CA ALA A 390 -27.91 -21.00 3.07
C ALA A 390 -29.13 -20.50 3.86
N GLY A 391 -30.11 -21.37 4.10
CA GLY A 391 -31.34 -21.01 4.80
C GLY A 391 -31.11 -20.63 6.26
N LEU A 392 -30.36 -21.45 7.00
CA LEU A 392 -30.02 -21.15 8.40
C LEU A 392 -29.17 -19.89 8.55
N THR A 393 -28.24 -19.63 7.63
CA THR A 393 -27.48 -18.36 7.63
C THR A 393 -28.38 -17.16 7.38
N CYS A 394 -29.26 -17.23 6.37
CA CYS A 394 -30.21 -16.16 6.09
C CYS A 394 -31.12 -15.89 7.31
N ALA A 395 -31.60 -16.96 7.94
CA ALA A 395 -32.46 -16.86 9.12
C ALA A 395 -31.75 -16.23 10.32
N ARG A 396 -30.49 -16.62 10.58
CA ARG A 396 -29.65 -16.01 11.62
C ARG A 396 -29.49 -14.51 11.38
N ASP A 397 -29.04 -14.12 10.21
CA ASP A 397 -28.70 -12.73 9.90
C ASP A 397 -29.94 -11.82 9.92
N LEU A 398 -31.09 -12.31 9.43
CA LEU A 398 -32.36 -11.60 9.54
C LEU A 398 -32.84 -11.46 11.00
N ALA A 399 -32.65 -12.49 11.82
CA ALA A 399 -32.95 -12.40 13.25
C ALA A 399 -32.04 -11.38 13.96
N GLU A 400 -30.74 -11.35 13.65
CA GLU A 400 -29.80 -10.35 14.17
C GLU A 400 -30.15 -8.92 13.73
N LEU A 401 -30.68 -8.74 12.52
CA LEU A 401 -31.23 -7.47 12.05
C LEU A 401 -32.56 -7.10 12.73
N GLY A 402 -33.17 -8.01 13.49
CA GLY A 402 -34.35 -7.75 14.33
C GLY A 402 -35.70 -8.17 13.73
N TYR A 403 -35.71 -9.02 12.68
CA TYR A 403 -36.94 -9.58 12.11
C TYR A 403 -37.36 -10.87 12.84
N GLY A 404 -38.65 -11.21 12.81
CA GLY A 404 -39.09 -12.56 13.15
C GLY A 404 -38.95 -13.49 11.94
N VAL A 405 -38.38 -14.68 12.16
CA VAL A 405 -38.05 -15.61 11.08
C VAL A 405 -38.54 -17.02 11.41
N THR A 406 -39.23 -17.64 10.46
CA THR A 406 -39.61 -19.06 10.52
C THR A 406 -38.92 -19.82 9.38
N VAL A 407 -38.21 -20.90 9.73
CA VAL A 407 -37.58 -21.84 8.80
C VAL A 407 -38.47 -23.07 8.65
N PHE A 408 -38.81 -23.42 7.42
CA PHE A 408 -39.59 -24.61 7.07
C PHE A 408 -38.66 -25.66 6.44
N GLU A 409 -38.61 -26.86 7.03
CA GLU A 409 -37.74 -27.96 6.61
C GLU A 409 -38.58 -29.21 6.31
N ALA A 410 -38.34 -29.82 5.14
CA ALA A 410 -39.11 -30.97 4.67
C ALA A 410 -38.76 -32.26 5.42
N HIS A 411 -37.55 -32.36 5.97
CA HIS A 411 -37.10 -33.52 6.74
C HIS A 411 -37.36 -33.37 8.25
N GLU A 412 -37.23 -34.48 8.99
CA GLU A 412 -37.33 -34.51 10.46
C GLU A 412 -36.08 -33.96 11.17
N VAL A 413 -35.06 -33.53 10.41
CA VAL A 413 -33.80 -32.99 10.93
C VAL A 413 -33.36 -31.78 10.11
N ALA A 414 -32.71 -30.82 10.76
CA ALA A 414 -32.09 -29.66 10.11
C ALA A 414 -30.62 -29.93 9.73
N GLY A 415 -30.06 -29.08 8.86
CA GLY A 415 -28.69 -29.15 8.38
C GLY A 415 -28.58 -29.42 6.87
N GLY A 416 -29.68 -29.80 6.21
CA GLY A 416 -29.71 -30.06 4.77
C GLY A 416 -28.61 -31.06 4.34
N MET A 417 -27.92 -30.77 3.23
CA MET A 417 -26.85 -31.64 2.72
C MET A 417 -25.63 -31.75 3.65
N LEU A 418 -25.42 -30.81 4.58
CA LEU A 418 -24.37 -30.97 5.61
C LEU A 418 -24.67 -32.15 6.53
N ARG A 419 -25.96 -32.41 6.82
CA ARG A 419 -26.37 -33.57 7.63
C ARG A 419 -26.64 -34.80 6.78
N LEU A 420 -27.35 -34.65 5.68
CA LEU A 420 -27.85 -35.77 4.89
C LEU A 420 -26.81 -36.31 3.90
N GLY A 421 -25.88 -35.47 3.44
CA GLY A 421 -24.90 -35.82 2.42
C GLY A 421 -23.50 -36.15 2.96
N ILE A 422 -23.08 -35.56 4.08
CA ILE A 422 -21.71 -35.72 4.60
C ILE A 422 -21.69 -36.75 5.74
N PRO A 423 -20.89 -37.83 5.64
CA PRO A 423 -20.78 -38.84 6.68
C PRO A 423 -20.26 -38.33 8.03
N ALA A 424 -20.76 -38.90 9.12
CA ALA A 424 -20.39 -38.54 10.50
C ALA A 424 -18.89 -38.62 10.82
N TYR A 425 -18.12 -39.47 10.12
CA TYR A 425 -16.67 -39.57 10.31
C TYR A 425 -15.89 -38.36 9.76
N ARG A 426 -16.51 -37.55 8.88
CA ARG A 426 -15.99 -36.26 8.40
C ARG A 426 -16.64 -35.09 9.13
N LEU A 427 -17.96 -35.14 9.30
CA LEU A 427 -18.73 -34.10 9.98
C LEU A 427 -19.64 -34.71 11.06
N PRO A 428 -19.19 -34.74 12.31
CA PRO A 428 -19.99 -35.27 13.40
C PRO A 428 -21.32 -34.52 13.54
N HIS A 429 -22.39 -35.30 13.67
CA HIS A 429 -23.76 -34.78 13.69
C HIS A 429 -24.03 -33.91 14.91
N ASP A 430 -23.47 -34.23 16.07
CA ASP A 430 -23.55 -33.43 17.29
C ASP A 430 -22.83 -32.08 17.13
N VAL A 431 -21.69 -32.04 16.41
CA VAL A 431 -20.99 -30.79 16.08
C VAL A 431 -21.89 -29.87 15.27
N LEU A 432 -22.49 -30.38 14.19
CA LEU A 432 -23.42 -29.62 13.36
C LEU A 432 -24.67 -29.18 14.15
N GLN A 433 -25.22 -30.07 14.99
CA GLN A 433 -26.41 -29.75 15.77
C GLN A 433 -26.17 -28.56 16.72
N ARG A 434 -25.00 -28.48 17.35
CA ARG A 434 -24.66 -27.35 18.23
C ARG A 434 -24.70 -26.01 17.49
N GLU A 435 -24.19 -25.94 16.27
CA GLU A 435 -24.21 -24.70 15.47
C GLU A 435 -25.63 -24.35 14.99
N ILE A 436 -26.45 -25.36 14.67
CA ILE A 436 -27.88 -25.16 14.40
C ILE A 436 -28.57 -24.60 15.64
N ASP A 437 -28.34 -25.20 16.82
CA ASP A 437 -28.95 -24.76 18.08
C ASP A 437 -28.54 -23.32 18.42
N GLN A 438 -27.30 -22.92 18.11
CA GLN A 438 -26.84 -21.54 18.24
C GLN A 438 -27.59 -20.58 17.31
N VAL A 439 -27.89 -20.98 16.07
CA VAL A 439 -28.74 -20.18 15.16
C VAL A 439 -30.16 -20.05 15.73
N LEU A 440 -30.74 -21.15 16.22
CA LEU A 440 -32.10 -21.15 16.79
C LEU A 440 -32.20 -20.30 18.06
N ALA A 441 -31.17 -20.33 18.91
CA ALA A 441 -31.09 -19.52 20.14
C ALA A 441 -31.19 -18.01 19.90
N ARG A 442 -31.01 -17.54 18.65
CA ARG A 442 -31.21 -16.13 18.28
C ARG A 442 -32.68 -15.71 18.12
N GLY A 443 -33.62 -16.64 18.26
CA GLY A 443 -35.05 -16.40 18.09
C GLY A 443 -35.61 -16.86 16.75
N VAL A 444 -34.89 -17.72 16.02
CA VAL A 444 -35.37 -18.35 14.78
C VAL A 444 -36.30 -19.50 15.13
N GLU A 445 -37.51 -19.50 14.57
CA GLU A 445 -38.46 -20.61 14.70
C GLU A 445 -38.16 -21.67 13.62
N LEU A 446 -38.11 -22.96 13.99
CA LEU A 446 -37.87 -24.06 13.05
C LEU A 446 -39.06 -25.02 13.03
N LYS A 447 -39.60 -25.28 11.83
CA LYS A 447 -40.69 -26.23 11.57
C LYS A 447 -40.18 -27.38 10.70
N LEU A 448 -39.92 -28.51 11.35
CA LEU A 448 -39.48 -29.76 10.72
C LEU A 448 -40.68 -30.54 10.16
N GLY A 449 -40.43 -31.38 9.15
CA GLY A 449 -41.45 -32.20 8.50
C GLY A 449 -42.51 -31.42 7.71
N VAL A 450 -42.22 -30.17 7.33
CA VAL A 450 -43.13 -29.32 6.54
C VAL A 450 -42.54 -29.12 5.15
N ARG A 451 -43.19 -29.72 4.14
CA ARG A 451 -42.79 -29.63 2.74
C ARG A 451 -43.53 -28.49 2.04
N VAL A 452 -42.80 -27.41 1.75
CA VAL A 452 -43.33 -26.30 0.97
C VAL A 452 -43.61 -26.76 -0.47
N GLY A 453 -44.84 -26.54 -0.93
CA GLY A 453 -45.41 -27.04 -2.19
C GLY A 453 -46.46 -28.15 -2.02
N ASP A 454 -46.38 -28.92 -0.92
CA ASP A 454 -47.34 -29.98 -0.61
C ASP A 454 -48.17 -29.65 0.64
N ASP A 455 -47.52 -29.28 1.75
CA ASP A 455 -48.18 -28.96 3.02
C ASP A 455 -48.58 -27.49 3.14
N VAL A 456 -47.77 -26.60 2.56
CA VAL A 456 -48.01 -25.15 2.48
C VAL A 456 -47.37 -24.60 1.21
N THR A 457 -48.02 -23.70 0.47
CA THR A 457 -47.44 -23.13 -0.76
C THR A 457 -46.74 -21.79 -0.50
N VAL A 458 -45.93 -21.32 -1.44
CA VAL A 458 -45.30 -19.99 -1.35
C VAL A 458 -46.35 -18.88 -1.39
N ASP A 459 -47.42 -19.07 -2.17
CA ASP A 459 -48.61 -18.21 -2.19
C ASP A 459 -49.27 -18.15 -0.82
N ASP A 460 -49.44 -19.29 -0.14
CA ASP A 460 -50.00 -19.32 1.22
C ASP A 460 -49.11 -18.58 2.22
N LEU A 461 -47.78 -18.72 2.11
CA LEU A 461 -46.84 -18.02 2.98
C LEU A 461 -46.94 -16.50 2.82
N LEU A 462 -46.97 -16.01 1.57
CA LEU A 462 -47.09 -14.58 1.25
C LEU A 462 -48.49 -14.01 1.55
N ALA A 463 -49.54 -14.83 1.45
CA ALA A 463 -50.91 -14.43 1.79
C ALA A 463 -51.18 -14.39 3.31
N ARG A 464 -50.33 -15.05 4.10
CA ARG A 464 -50.32 -14.97 5.56
C ARG A 464 -49.54 -13.72 6.02
N GLU A 465 -48.79 -13.83 7.11
CA GLU A 465 -48.06 -12.73 7.75
C GLU A 465 -46.63 -12.51 7.22
N TYR A 466 -46.13 -13.37 6.32
CA TYR A 466 -44.75 -13.29 5.82
C TYR A 466 -44.62 -12.29 4.66
N ARG A 467 -43.71 -11.32 4.82
CA ARG A 467 -43.52 -10.24 3.83
C ARG A 467 -42.42 -10.52 2.81
N ALA A 468 -41.58 -11.51 3.08
CA ALA A 468 -40.58 -12.03 2.16
C ALA A 468 -40.41 -13.56 2.35
N VAL A 469 -40.01 -14.25 1.28
CA VAL A 469 -39.73 -15.69 1.27
C VAL A 469 -38.35 -15.94 0.66
N PHE A 470 -37.52 -16.75 1.32
CA PHE A 470 -36.22 -17.20 0.79
C PHE A 470 -36.23 -18.70 0.51
N LEU A 471 -36.01 -19.10 -0.75
CA LEU A 471 -35.97 -20.48 -1.23
C LEU A 471 -34.52 -21.00 -1.21
N ALA A 472 -34.22 -21.87 -0.25
CA ALA A 472 -32.90 -22.45 0.00
C ALA A 472 -32.97 -23.98 0.17
N THR A 473 -33.78 -24.65 -0.66
CA THR A 473 -34.08 -26.09 -0.58
C THR A 473 -32.89 -27.01 -0.89
N GLY A 474 -31.86 -26.49 -1.58
CA GLY A 474 -30.75 -27.28 -2.11
C GLY A 474 -31.16 -28.26 -3.22
N LEU A 475 -30.21 -29.09 -3.66
CA LEU A 475 -30.43 -30.14 -4.67
C LEU A 475 -30.50 -31.52 -3.99
N GLN A 476 -31.66 -31.82 -3.39
CA GLN A 476 -31.85 -33.00 -2.53
C GLN A 476 -32.10 -34.31 -3.29
N GLN A 477 -32.34 -34.26 -4.61
CA GLN A 477 -32.63 -35.46 -5.41
C GLN A 477 -31.42 -35.88 -6.23
N ALA A 478 -31.25 -37.19 -6.42
CA ALA A 478 -30.26 -37.69 -7.37
C ALA A 478 -30.68 -37.36 -8.80
N ALA A 479 -29.71 -37.02 -9.66
CA ALA A 479 -30.00 -36.89 -11.09
C ALA A 479 -30.42 -38.25 -11.66
N PRO A 480 -31.40 -38.30 -12.57
CA PRO A 480 -31.81 -39.56 -13.18
C PRO A 480 -30.65 -40.17 -13.97
N VAL A 481 -30.49 -41.50 -13.84
CA VAL A 481 -29.48 -42.27 -14.56
C VAL A 481 -30.15 -42.95 -15.74
N ASP A 482 -29.88 -42.45 -16.94
CA ASP A 482 -30.37 -43.05 -18.19
C ASP A 482 -29.34 -44.07 -18.70
N LEU A 483 -29.34 -45.27 -18.10
CA LEU A 483 -28.43 -46.37 -18.42
C LEU A 483 -29.19 -47.71 -18.41
N PRO A 484 -29.00 -48.58 -19.42
CA PRO A 484 -29.60 -49.92 -19.41
C PRO A 484 -29.24 -50.68 -18.12
N GLY A 485 -30.26 -51.27 -17.47
CA GLY A 485 -30.12 -52.02 -16.21
C GLY A 485 -30.02 -51.18 -14.94
N ALA A 486 -30.18 -49.85 -15.00
CA ALA A 486 -30.16 -48.97 -13.83
C ALA A 486 -31.33 -49.18 -12.85
N ASP A 487 -32.32 -50.00 -13.20
CA ASP A 487 -33.49 -50.37 -12.40
C ASP A 487 -33.35 -51.73 -11.67
N LEU A 488 -32.21 -52.43 -11.83
CA LEU A 488 -31.94 -53.72 -11.19
C LEU A 488 -31.79 -53.62 -9.66
N ASP A 489 -32.19 -54.68 -8.94
CA ASP A 489 -31.96 -54.81 -7.50
C ASP A 489 -30.45 -54.88 -7.21
N GLY A 490 -29.93 -53.95 -6.42
CA GLY A 490 -28.49 -53.72 -6.21
C GLY A 490 -27.98 -52.42 -6.82
N VAL A 491 -28.78 -51.68 -7.59
CA VAL A 491 -28.47 -50.30 -7.99
C VAL A 491 -28.95 -49.33 -6.92
N SER A 492 -28.11 -48.36 -6.54
CA SER A 492 -28.46 -47.31 -5.58
C SER A 492 -27.92 -45.95 -6.01
N GLN A 493 -28.53 -44.88 -5.52
CA GLN A 493 -28.03 -43.52 -5.70
C GLN A 493 -27.18 -43.12 -4.49
N ALA A 494 -26.04 -42.47 -4.73
CA ALA A 494 -25.12 -42.08 -3.65
C ALA A 494 -25.78 -41.18 -2.61
N VAL A 495 -26.61 -40.23 -3.06
CA VAL A 495 -27.35 -39.30 -2.17
C VAL A 495 -28.32 -40.05 -1.26
N GLU A 496 -28.98 -41.08 -1.77
CA GLU A 496 -29.91 -41.90 -0.98
C GLU A 496 -29.16 -42.78 0.02
N LEU A 497 -28.09 -43.45 -0.42
CA LEU A 497 -27.23 -44.25 0.44
C LEU A 497 -26.69 -43.42 1.61
N LEU A 498 -26.10 -42.27 1.31
CA LEU A 498 -25.52 -41.36 2.31
C LEU A 498 -26.59 -40.82 3.26
N ARG A 499 -27.78 -40.47 2.74
CA ARG A 499 -28.91 -40.06 3.56
C ARG A 499 -29.31 -41.14 4.56
N GLU A 500 -29.47 -42.38 4.10
CA GLU A 500 -29.85 -43.50 4.98
C GLU A 500 -28.79 -43.72 6.07
N VAL A 501 -27.50 -43.71 5.70
CA VAL A 501 -26.38 -43.82 6.65
C VAL A 501 -26.43 -42.70 7.69
N ASN A 502 -26.59 -41.45 7.28
CA ASN A 502 -26.59 -40.29 8.17
C ASN A 502 -27.87 -40.20 9.04
N LEU A 503 -28.97 -40.83 8.63
CA LEU A 503 -30.16 -41.01 9.45
C LEU A 503 -30.02 -42.20 10.42
N GLY A 504 -28.83 -42.79 10.55
CA GLY A 504 -28.53 -43.88 11.48
C GLY A 504 -29.00 -45.26 11.01
N ARG A 505 -29.37 -45.40 9.73
CA ARG A 505 -29.77 -46.67 9.14
C ARG A 505 -28.56 -47.38 8.54
N THR A 506 -28.68 -48.69 8.34
CA THR A 506 -27.60 -49.54 7.81
C THR A 506 -28.00 -50.12 6.44
N PRO A 507 -27.93 -49.31 5.37
CA PRO A 507 -28.32 -49.76 4.04
C PRO A 507 -27.50 -50.98 3.59
N ALA A 508 -28.11 -51.83 2.78
CA ALA A 508 -27.43 -53.01 2.27
C ALA A 508 -26.45 -52.65 1.15
N VAL A 509 -25.18 -53.00 1.36
CA VAL A 509 -24.15 -53.03 0.33
C VAL A 509 -23.66 -54.47 0.17
N GLY A 510 -23.41 -54.89 -1.06
CA GLY A 510 -22.90 -56.21 -1.39
C GLY A 510 -21.41 -56.38 -1.10
N GLU A 511 -20.89 -57.54 -1.50
CA GLU A 511 -19.47 -57.91 -1.38
C GLU A 511 -18.60 -57.21 -2.43
N ARG A 512 -19.12 -56.83 -3.60
CA ARG A 512 -18.37 -56.19 -4.70
C ARG A 512 -19.07 -54.92 -5.16
N VAL A 513 -18.60 -53.78 -4.66
CA VAL A 513 -19.26 -52.48 -4.88
C VAL A 513 -18.55 -51.69 -5.96
N VAL A 514 -19.30 -51.14 -6.92
CA VAL A 514 -18.79 -50.18 -7.90
C VAL A 514 -19.46 -48.82 -7.72
N VAL A 515 -18.67 -47.76 -7.56
CA VAL A 515 -19.14 -46.38 -7.42
C VAL A 515 -18.84 -45.61 -8.70
N VAL A 516 -19.86 -45.03 -9.32
CA VAL A 516 -19.73 -44.27 -10.58
C VAL A 516 -19.74 -42.78 -10.29
N GLY A 517 -18.61 -42.10 -10.49
CA GLY A 517 -18.48 -40.66 -10.29
C GLY A 517 -17.11 -40.25 -9.75
N GLY A 518 -16.77 -38.97 -9.82
CA GLY A 518 -15.45 -38.45 -9.38
C GLY A 518 -15.51 -37.21 -8.49
N GLY A 519 -16.67 -36.87 -7.91
CA GLY A 519 -16.81 -35.77 -6.94
C GLY A 519 -16.77 -36.26 -5.50
N ASP A 520 -16.80 -35.32 -4.54
CA ASP A 520 -16.73 -35.63 -3.10
C ASP A 520 -17.83 -36.61 -2.64
N VAL A 521 -19.04 -36.48 -3.20
CA VAL A 521 -20.16 -37.41 -2.95
C VAL A 521 -19.82 -38.86 -3.34
N ALA A 522 -19.05 -39.06 -4.42
CA ALA A 522 -18.62 -40.38 -4.84
C ALA A 522 -17.59 -40.97 -3.85
N LEU A 523 -16.65 -40.15 -3.36
CA LEU A 523 -15.68 -40.58 -2.35
C LEU A 523 -16.35 -40.90 -1.02
N ASP A 524 -17.30 -40.07 -0.57
CA ASP A 524 -18.05 -40.31 0.66
C ASP A 524 -18.89 -41.59 0.57
N ALA A 525 -19.54 -41.83 -0.58
CA ALA A 525 -20.28 -43.07 -0.81
C ALA A 525 -19.35 -44.30 -0.82
N ALA A 526 -18.20 -44.21 -1.49
CA ALA A 526 -17.22 -45.29 -1.53
C ALA A 526 -16.64 -45.62 -0.14
N ARG A 527 -16.20 -44.60 0.61
CA ARG A 527 -15.67 -44.76 1.97
C ARG A 527 -16.73 -45.24 2.97
N SER A 528 -17.99 -44.87 2.77
CA SER A 528 -19.13 -45.39 3.54
C SER A 528 -19.41 -46.85 3.21
N ALA A 529 -19.34 -47.25 1.93
CA ALA A 529 -19.49 -48.65 1.53
C ALA A 529 -18.39 -49.54 2.12
N ILE A 530 -17.14 -49.08 2.14
CA ILE A 530 -16.01 -49.77 2.81
C ILE A 530 -16.33 -50.04 4.28
N ARG A 531 -16.84 -49.03 5.01
CA ARG A 531 -17.22 -49.16 6.42
C ARG A 531 -18.39 -50.12 6.64
N LEU A 532 -19.36 -50.11 5.74
CA LEU A 532 -20.50 -51.04 5.78
C LEU A 532 -20.09 -52.50 5.50
N GLN A 533 -19.11 -52.73 4.60
CA GLN A 533 -18.52 -54.06 4.37
C GLN A 533 -17.75 -54.55 5.60
N GLU A 534 -16.88 -53.71 6.17
CA GLU A 534 -16.13 -54.06 7.39
C GLU A 534 -17.05 -54.34 8.59
N ALA A 535 -18.12 -53.56 8.76
CA ALA A 535 -19.13 -53.79 9.80
C ALA A 535 -19.83 -55.16 9.66
N ARG A 536 -19.84 -55.74 8.46
CA ARG A 536 -20.38 -57.08 8.16
C ARG A 536 -19.30 -58.18 8.17
N GLY A 537 -18.05 -57.84 8.47
CA GLY A 537 -16.92 -58.77 8.43
C GLY A 537 -16.47 -59.14 7.02
N ILE A 538 -16.84 -58.34 6.02
CA ILE A 538 -16.45 -58.52 4.61
C ILE A 538 -15.22 -57.64 4.34
N ALA A 539 -14.22 -58.21 3.67
CA ALA A 539 -13.03 -57.45 3.28
C ALA A 539 -13.41 -56.35 2.26
N PRO A 540 -12.91 -55.11 2.40
CA PRO A 540 -13.23 -54.04 1.46
C PRO A 540 -12.93 -54.39 0.01
N ASP A 541 -13.96 -54.38 -0.82
CA ASP A 541 -13.88 -54.60 -2.26
C ASP A 541 -14.78 -53.58 -2.97
N VAL A 542 -14.25 -52.35 -3.04
CA VAL A 542 -14.93 -51.17 -3.60
C VAL A 542 -14.06 -50.58 -4.70
N THR A 543 -14.64 -50.42 -5.89
CA THR A 543 -14.00 -49.76 -7.04
C THR A 543 -14.76 -48.51 -7.43
N LEU A 544 -14.08 -47.36 -7.46
CA LEU A 544 -14.61 -46.13 -8.04
C LEU A 544 -14.22 -46.05 -9.52
N VAL A 545 -15.19 -45.78 -10.39
CA VAL A 545 -14.97 -45.60 -11.83
C VAL A 545 -15.22 -44.14 -12.21
N TYR A 546 -14.26 -43.55 -12.92
CA TYR A 546 -14.34 -42.15 -13.35
C TYR A 546 -13.92 -41.99 -14.81
N ARG A 547 -14.70 -41.21 -15.55
CA ARG A 547 -14.56 -41.03 -17.01
C ARG A 547 -13.37 -40.17 -17.43
N ARG A 548 -12.71 -39.48 -16.50
CA ARG A 548 -11.50 -38.67 -16.75
C ARG A 548 -10.33 -39.19 -15.92
N ASP A 549 -9.18 -38.54 -16.00
CA ASP A 549 -8.01 -38.86 -15.19
C ASP A 549 -8.09 -38.24 -13.78
N GLU A 550 -7.03 -38.45 -12.99
CA GLU A 550 -6.91 -37.94 -11.62
C GLU A 550 -6.79 -36.41 -11.57
N VAL A 551 -6.17 -35.79 -12.57
CA VAL A 551 -5.97 -34.32 -12.63
C VAL A 551 -7.30 -33.61 -12.85
N GLU A 552 -8.18 -34.19 -13.67
CA GLU A 552 -9.51 -33.67 -13.97
C GLU A 552 -10.59 -34.10 -12.96
N MET A 553 -10.22 -34.82 -11.89
CA MET A 553 -11.13 -35.25 -10.84
C MET A 553 -11.51 -34.06 -9.94
N PRO A 554 -12.81 -33.73 -9.79
CA PRO A 554 -13.22 -32.58 -8.97
C PRO A 554 -13.09 -32.81 -7.46
N ALA A 555 -12.99 -34.07 -7.01
CA ALA A 555 -12.86 -34.38 -5.59
C ALA A 555 -11.51 -33.95 -5.00
N ASN A 556 -11.47 -33.69 -3.70
CA ASN A 556 -10.23 -33.31 -3.01
C ASN A 556 -9.18 -34.43 -3.08
N ALA A 557 -7.98 -34.11 -3.59
CA ALA A 557 -6.89 -35.06 -3.76
C ALA A 557 -6.43 -35.73 -2.44
N ALA A 558 -6.47 -35.01 -1.31
CA ALA A 558 -6.15 -35.59 -0.01
C ALA A 558 -7.18 -36.65 0.41
N GLU A 559 -8.46 -36.44 0.09
CA GLU A 559 -9.52 -37.39 0.40
C GLU A 559 -9.48 -38.63 -0.50
N LEU A 560 -9.11 -38.44 -1.77
CA LEU A 560 -8.85 -39.56 -2.67
C LEU A 560 -7.72 -40.44 -2.14
N GLN A 561 -6.64 -39.83 -1.64
CA GLN A 561 -5.54 -40.57 -1.04
C GLN A 561 -5.97 -41.28 0.25
N GLU A 562 -6.72 -40.62 1.14
CA GLU A 562 -7.27 -41.26 2.33
C GLU A 562 -8.17 -42.45 1.99
N ALA A 563 -8.96 -42.36 0.92
CA ALA A 563 -9.83 -43.43 0.43
C ALA A 563 -9.03 -44.62 -0.14
N ARG A 564 -7.96 -44.36 -0.89
CA ARG A 564 -7.03 -45.40 -1.38
C ARG A 564 -6.35 -46.12 -0.23
N ASP A 565 -5.89 -45.38 0.77
CA ASP A 565 -5.34 -45.94 2.00
C ASP A 565 -6.39 -46.78 2.74
N GLU A 566 -7.68 -46.46 2.60
CA GLU A 566 -8.83 -47.22 3.11
C GLU A 566 -9.22 -48.43 2.23
N GLY A 567 -8.52 -48.68 1.12
CA GLY A 567 -8.70 -49.85 0.27
C GLY A 567 -9.54 -49.61 -0.98
N LEU A 568 -9.88 -48.35 -1.27
CA LEU A 568 -10.56 -47.97 -2.51
C LEU A 568 -9.66 -48.25 -3.73
N ARG A 569 -10.18 -48.98 -4.71
CA ARG A 569 -9.59 -49.06 -6.05
C ARG A 569 -10.20 -47.99 -6.93
N VAL A 570 -9.42 -47.41 -7.83
CA VAL A 570 -9.90 -46.36 -8.73
C VAL A 570 -9.53 -46.72 -10.16
N GLU A 571 -10.53 -46.82 -11.02
CA GLU A 571 -10.37 -47.00 -12.46
C GLU A 571 -10.70 -45.67 -13.15
N PHE A 572 -9.66 -45.03 -13.67
CA PHE A 572 -9.78 -43.79 -14.44
C PHE A 572 -10.02 -44.07 -15.92
N LEU A 573 -10.44 -43.04 -16.65
CA LEU A 573 -10.64 -43.09 -18.10
C LEU A 573 -11.61 -44.23 -18.51
N VAL A 574 -12.66 -44.42 -17.73
CA VAL A 574 -13.73 -45.39 -18.01
C VAL A 574 -15.10 -44.80 -17.72
N GLN A 575 -16.07 -45.09 -18.57
CA GLN A 575 -17.46 -44.67 -18.40
C GLN A 575 -18.41 -45.88 -18.45
N PRO A 576 -19.53 -45.87 -17.72
CA PRO A 576 -20.50 -46.97 -17.76
C PRO A 576 -21.31 -46.98 -19.06
N VAL A 577 -21.60 -48.18 -19.57
CA VAL A 577 -22.44 -48.42 -20.77
C VAL A 577 -23.72 -49.18 -20.42
N GLU A 578 -23.64 -50.16 -19.52
CA GLU A 578 -24.77 -50.99 -19.11
C GLU A 578 -24.50 -51.58 -17.71
N VAL A 579 -25.51 -51.59 -16.84
CA VAL A 579 -25.50 -52.41 -15.63
C VAL A 579 -25.94 -53.82 -16.01
N THR A 580 -25.08 -54.81 -15.85
CA THR A 580 -25.40 -56.19 -16.21
C THR A 580 -26.07 -56.90 -15.04
N GLY A 581 -27.10 -57.70 -15.32
CA GLY A 581 -27.83 -58.42 -14.29
C GLY A 581 -28.35 -59.79 -14.73
N ALA A 582 -28.61 -60.63 -13.74
CA ALA A 582 -29.29 -61.92 -13.87
C ALA A 582 -30.37 -62.04 -12.79
N ASP A 583 -31.52 -62.62 -13.13
CA ASP A 583 -32.67 -62.80 -12.22
C ASP A 583 -33.13 -61.51 -11.50
N GLY A 584 -33.02 -60.37 -12.19
CA GLY A 584 -33.40 -59.05 -11.66
C GLY A 584 -32.42 -58.42 -10.65
N ARG A 585 -31.25 -59.05 -10.44
CA ARG A 585 -30.18 -58.53 -9.56
C ARG A 585 -28.93 -58.15 -10.36
N VAL A 586 -28.17 -57.20 -9.84
CA VAL A 586 -26.88 -56.77 -10.41
C VAL A 586 -25.85 -57.91 -10.35
N THR A 587 -25.14 -58.12 -11.47
CA THR A 587 -24.00 -59.04 -11.59
C THR A 587 -22.69 -58.35 -12.01
N GLY A 588 -22.78 -57.12 -12.54
CA GLY A 588 -21.62 -56.33 -12.94
C GLY A 588 -21.97 -55.00 -13.59
N LEU A 589 -20.93 -54.30 -14.03
CA LEU A 589 -21.01 -53.04 -14.79
C LEU A 589 -20.14 -53.16 -16.04
N ARG A 590 -20.76 -53.00 -17.22
CA ARG A 590 -20.02 -52.89 -18.49
C ARG A 590 -19.55 -51.46 -18.65
N LEU A 591 -18.24 -51.30 -18.84
CA LEU A 591 -17.54 -50.04 -18.98
C LEU A 591 -16.98 -49.92 -20.40
N GLN A 592 -16.73 -48.69 -20.83
CA GLN A 592 -16.00 -48.36 -22.06
C GLN A 592 -14.84 -47.42 -21.71
N ARG A 593 -13.67 -47.66 -22.32
CA ARG A 593 -12.51 -46.79 -22.09
C ARG A 593 -12.73 -45.42 -22.73
N CYS A 594 -12.12 -44.40 -22.13
CA CYS A 594 -12.15 -43.03 -22.59
C CYS A 594 -10.72 -42.52 -22.83
N GLU A 595 -10.58 -41.51 -23.70
CA GLU A 595 -9.41 -40.64 -23.79
C GLU A 595 -9.81 -39.19 -23.51
N LEU A 596 -8.84 -38.32 -23.20
CA LEU A 596 -9.12 -36.91 -22.92
C LEU A 596 -9.08 -36.08 -24.19
N GLY A 597 -10.24 -35.56 -24.60
CA GLY A 597 -10.43 -34.64 -25.71
C GLY A 597 -10.16 -33.17 -25.34
N GLU A 598 -10.84 -32.28 -26.08
CA GLU A 598 -10.77 -30.83 -25.90
C GLU A 598 -11.41 -30.36 -24.58
N LEU A 599 -11.19 -29.11 -24.19
CA LEU A 599 -11.82 -28.53 -22.99
C LEU A 599 -13.33 -28.30 -23.21
N ASP A 600 -14.14 -28.76 -22.26
CA ASP A 600 -15.58 -28.52 -22.19
C ASP A 600 -15.91 -27.10 -21.69
N ALA A 601 -17.20 -26.77 -21.65
CA ALA A 601 -17.70 -25.49 -21.13
C ALA A 601 -17.39 -25.25 -19.63
N SER A 602 -17.00 -26.29 -18.88
CA SER A 602 -16.54 -26.18 -17.49
C SER A 602 -15.03 -25.97 -17.39
N GLY A 603 -14.31 -25.92 -18.53
CA GLY A 603 -12.86 -25.77 -18.58
C GLY A 603 -12.09 -27.05 -18.27
N ARG A 604 -12.75 -28.22 -18.28
CA ARG A 604 -12.15 -29.54 -18.05
C ARG A 604 -12.10 -30.34 -19.33
N ARG A 605 -11.16 -31.26 -19.48
CA ARG A 605 -11.06 -32.08 -20.71
C ARG A 605 -12.29 -33.00 -20.88
N GLU A 606 -12.87 -33.04 -22.07
CA GLU A 606 -13.99 -33.91 -22.42
C GLU A 606 -13.55 -35.38 -22.44
N PRO A 607 -14.32 -36.29 -21.83
CA PRO A 607 -14.08 -37.71 -21.96
C PRO A 607 -14.61 -38.20 -23.32
N VAL A 608 -13.72 -38.68 -24.19
CA VAL A 608 -14.05 -39.21 -25.51
C VAL A 608 -14.02 -40.73 -25.46
N PRO A 609 -15.15 -41.43 -25.73
CA PRO A 609 -15.19 -42.88 -25.65
C PRO A 609 -14.39 -43.54 -26.79
N ILE A 610 -13.61 -44.56 -26.46
CA ILE A 610 -12.83 -45.34 -27.42
C ILE A 610 -13.71 -46.49 -27.94
N ALA A 611 -13.92 -46.57 -29.26
CA ALA A 611 -14.68 -47.65 -29.87
C ALA A 611 -14.02 -49.03 -29.63
N ASP A 612 -14.85 -50.07 -29.49
CA ASP A 612 -14.43 -51.47 -29.30
C ASP A 612 -13.49 -51.70 -28.09
N SER A 613 -13.70 -50.94 -27.02
CA SER A 613 -12.86 -50.93 -25.81
C SER A 613 -13.59 -51.38 -24.54
N GLU A 614 -14.71 -52.08 -24.70
CA GLU A 614 -15.57 -52.48 -23.60
C GLU A 614 -14.88 -53.48 -22.65
N LEU A 615 -15.08 -53.29 -21.34
CA LEU A 615 -14.66 -54.23 -20.31
C LEU A 615 -15.80 -54.47 -19.32
N GLU A 616 -15.82 -55.64 -18.69
CA GLU A 616 -16.79 -55.97 -17.65
C GLU A 616 -16.14 -55.96 -16.27
N LEU A 617 -16.75 -55.21 -15.35
CA LEU A 617 -16.36 -55.16 -13.95
C LEU A 617 -17.42 -55.89 -13.10
N PRO A 618 -17.09 -57.03 -12.47
CA PRO A 618 -18.04 -57.75 -11.62
C PRO A 618 -18.45 -56.92 -10.39
N ALA A 619 -19.74 -56.89 -10.11
CA ALA A 619 -20.33 -56.11 -9.01
C ALA A 619 -21.64 -56.76 -8.56
N ASP A 620 -21.97 -56.66 -7.29
CA ASP A 620 -23.31 -56.97 -6.77
C ASP A 620 -24.02 -55.71 -6.23
N THR A 621 -23.31 -54.59 -6.17
CA THR A 621 -23.89 -53.27 -5.88
C THR A 621 -23.25 -52.21 -6.78
N VAL A 622 -24.08 -51.39 -7.44
CA VAL A 622 -23.63 -50.24 -8.23
C VAL A 622 -24.22 -48.96 -7.61
N ILE A 623 -23.36 -48.00 -7.28
CA ILE A 623 -23.74 -46.74 -6.65
C ILE A 623 -23.48 -45.61 -7.64
N PHE A 624 -24.51 -44.89 -8.07
CA PHE A 624 -24.37 -43.75 -8.98
C PHE A 624 -24.23 -42.43 -8.21
N ALA A 625 -23.17 -41.68 -8.53
CA ALA A 625 -22.85 -40.34 -8.01
C ALA A 625 -22.65 -39.36 -9.17
N VAL A 626 -23.64 -39.27 -10.06
CA VAL A 626 -23.54 -38.56 -11.35
C VAL A 626 -24.23 -37.20 -11.39
N GLY A 627 -24.71 -36.70 -10.25
CA GLY A 627 -25.27 -35.36 -10.11
C GLY A 627 -26.46 -35.30 -9.16
N GLN A 628 -26.88 -34.07 -8.86
CA GLN A 628 -28.05 -33.76 -8.03
C GLN A 628 -28.98 -32.82 -8.79
N THR A 629 -30.28 -32.91 -8.50
CA THR A 629 -31.30 -32.07 -9.09
C THR A 629 -32.22 -31.50 -8.01
N LEU A 630 -32.87 -30.39 -8.36
CA LEU A 630 -33.85 -29.73 -7.51
C LEU A 630 -35.11 -30.59 -7.41
N ASP A 631 -35.65 -30.68 -6.20
CA ASP A 631 -36.99 -31.21 -6.00
C ASP A 631 -38.00 -30.17 -6.46
N GLY A 632 -38.72 -30.43 -7.57
CA GLY A 632 -39.69 -29.49 -8.14
C GLY A 632 -40.95 -29.27 -7.31
N GLY A 633 -41.12 -29.95 -6.17
CA GLY A 633 -42.32 -29.86 -5.32
C GLY A 633 -42.68 -28.43 -4.92
N PHE A 634 -41.70 -27.57 -4.62
CA PHE A 634 -41.92 -26.18 -4.19
C PHE A 634 -42.62 -25.29 -5.24
N ALA A 635 -42.61 -25.70 -6.52
CA ALA A 635 -43.21 -24.92 -7.60
C ALA A 635 -44.75 -24.90 -7.54
N ARG A 636 -45.37 -25.82 -6.79
CA ARG A 636 -46.81 -25.84 -6.55
C ARG A 636 -47.23 -24.63 -5.70
N GLY A 637 -47.99 -23.70 -6.29
CA GLY A 637 -48.41 -22.45 -5.64
C GLY A 637 -47.26 -21.46 -5.44
N CYS A 638 -46.42 -21.31 -6.47
CA CYS A 638 -45.31 -20.36 -6.53
C CYS A 638 -45.27 -19.67 -7.91
N ASP A 639 -46.39 -19.11 -8.34
CA ASP A 639 -46.50 -18.45 -9.66
C ASP A 639 -45.51 -17.29 -9.80
N GLY A 640 -44.80 -17.21 -10.93
CA GLY A 640 -43.83 -16.15 -11.24
C GLY A 640 -42.37 -16.44 -10.86
N VAL A 641 -42.04 -17.66 -10.44
CA VAL A 641 -40.66 -18.14 -10.30
C VAL A 641 -40.26 -18.95 -11.55
N GLU A 642 -39.16 -18.55 -12.18
CA GLU A 642 -38.62 -19.20 -13.38
C GLU A 642 -37.50 -20.19 -13.03
N LEU A 643 -37.28 -21.18 -13.89
CA LEU A 643 -36.16 -22.12 -13.78
C LEU A 643 -35.17 -21.91 -14.92
N VAL A 644 -33.88 -22.01 -14.61
CA VAL A 644 -32.79 -22.12 -15.59
C VAL A 644 -32.19 -23.51 -15.44
N GLY A 645 -32.47 -24.39 -16.41
CA GLY A 645 -32.15 -25.82 -16.28
C GLY A 645 -32.95 -26.45 -15.14
N SER A 646 -32.26 -27.06 -14.17
CA SER A 646 -32.86 -27.66 -12.97
C SER A 646 -32.76 -26.77 -11.72
N GLN A 647 -32.42 -25.48 -11.85
CA GLN A 647 -32.26 -24.55 -10.73
C GLN A 647 -33.16 -23.32 -10.85
N ILE A 648 -33.39 -22.63 -9.73
CA ILE A 648 -34.23 -21.42 -9.66
C ILE A 648 -33.48 -20.22 -10.27
N ALA A 649 -34.16 -19.50 -11.15
CA ALA A 649 -33.66 -18.24 -11.71
C ALA A 649 -33.73 -17.14 -10.64
N ALA A 650 -32.58 -16.55 -10.32
CA ALA A 650 -32.47 -15.40 -9.43
C ALA A 650 -31.43 -14.42 -9.96
N ASP A 651 -31.66 -13.13 -9.73
CA ASP A 651 -30.68 -12.10 -10.05
C ASP A 651 -29.41 -12.31 -9.20
N ARG A 652 -28.23 -12.33 -9.84
CA ARG A 652 -26.97 -12.66 -9.16
C ARG A 652 -26.54 -11.64 -8.11
N ARG A 653 -27.04 -10.40 -8.17
CA ARG A 653 -26.66 -9.33 -7.23
C ARG A 653 -27.58 -9.29 -6.03
N THR A 654 -28.87 -9.48 -6.26
CA THR A 654 -29.93 -9.31 -5.25
C THR A 654 -30.49 -10.62 -4.73
N LEU A 655 -30.25 -11.73 -5.44
CA LEU A 655 -30.84 -13.04 -5.20
C LEU A 655 -32.38 -13.05 -5.27
N MET A 656 -33.00 -11.97 -5.74
CA MET A 656 -34.44 -11.90 -5.94
C MET A 656 -34.80 -12.65 -7.23
N THR A 657 -35.88 -13.41 -7.19
CA THR A 657 -36.45 -14.08 -8.37
C THR A 657 -37.25 -13.08 -9.22
N ALA A 658 -37.79 -13.53 -10.34
CA ALA A 658 -38.73 -12.72 -11.14
C ALA A 658 -40.00 -12.32 -10.36
N ARG A 659 -40.30 -13.02 -9.25
CA ARG A 659 -41.39 -12.70 -8.34
C ARG A 659 -40.91 -11.79 -7.19
N PRO A 660 -41.42 -10.54 -7.09
CA PRO A 660 -41.07 -9.63 -6.00
C PRO A 660 -41.39 -10.22 -4.63
N GLY A 661 -40.46 -10.04 -3.68
CA GLY A 661 -40.58 -10.59 -2.32
C GLY A 661 -40.21 -12.07 -2.20
N VAL A 662 -39.84 -12.73 -3.30
CA VAL A 662 -39.31 -14.11 -3.29
C VAL A 662 -37.86 -14.12 -3.77
N PHE A 663 -37.00 -14.68 -2.94
CA PHE A 663 -35.55 -14.77 -3.12
C PHE A 663 -35.13 -16.24 -3.20
N ALA A 664 -34.01 -16.55 -3.85
CA ALA A 664 -33.47 -17.90 -3.91
C ALA A 664 -31.94 -17.92 -3.82
N GLY A 665 -31.37 -18.93 -3.14
CA GLY A 665 -29.93 -19.01 -2.92
C GLY A 665 -29.43 -20.40 -2.51
N GLY A 666 -28.11 -20.53 -2.42
CA GLY A 666 -27.45 -21.84 -2.28
C GLY A 666 -27.60 -22.68 -3.55
N ASP A 667 -27.44 -24.00 -3.43
CA ASP A 667 -27.47 -24.93 -4.57
C ASP A 667 -28.80 -24.93 -5.33
N ALA A 668 -29.89 -24.45 -4.72
CA ALA A 668 -31.20 -24.36 -5.38
C ALA A 668 -31.26 -23.27 -6.46
N ALA A 669 -30.38 -22.26 -6.43
CA ALA A 669 -30.39 -21.13 -7.35
C ALA A 669 -29.29 -21.23 -8.41
N ALA A 670 -29.59 -20.79 -9.64
CA ALA A 670 -28.63 -20.72 -10.76
C ALA A 670 -27.58 -19.57 -10.61
N ALA A 671 -27.23 -19.24 -9.36
CA ALA A 671 -26.31 -18.17 -8.99
C ALA A 671 -24.86 -18.66 -8.74
N GLY A 672 -24.60 -19.96 -8.86
CA GLY A 672 -23.24 -20.52 -8.86
C GLY A 672 -22.65 -20.77 -7.46
N HIS A 673 -23.46 -21.17 -6.49
CA HIS A 673 -23.01 -21.56 -5.15
C HIS A 673 -22.99 -23.09 -5.06
N PHE A 674 -21.81 -23.71 -4.96
CA PHE A 674 -21.68 -25.19 -5.02
C PHE A 674 -20.91 -25.77 -3.83
N THR A 675 -20.36 -24.91 -2.97
CA THR A 675 -19.66 -25.31 -1.74
C THR A 675 -20.40 -24.81 -0.51
N ALA A 676 -20.17 -25.45 0.64
CA ALA A 676 -20.83 -25.06 1.90
C ALA A 676 -20.62 -23.58 2.25
N ILE A 677 -19.40 -23.04 2.04
CA ILE A 677 -19.08 -21.65 2.36
C ILE A 677 -19.74 -20.65 1.40
N GLU A 678 -19.92 -21.02 0.13
CA GLU A 678 -20.68 -20.21 -0.83
C GLU A 678 -22.17 -20.22 -0.52
N ALA A 679 -22.72 -21.34 -0.05
CA ALA A 679 -24.09 -21.41 0.43
C ALA A 679 -24.31 -20.48 1.64
N VAL A 680 -23.36 -20.44 2.59
CA VAL A 680 -23.37 -19.47 3.69
C VAL A 680 -23.33 -18.03 3.14
N ALA A 681 -22.47 -17.74 2.17
CA ALA A 681 -22.40 -16.42 1.53
C ALA A 681 -23.72 -16.03 0.85
N ALA A 682 -24.37 -16.97 0.18
CA ALA A 682 -25.69 -16.77 -0.42
C ALA A 682 -26.75 -16.44 0.63
N GLY A 683 -26.73 -17.14 1.78
CA GLY A 683 -27.61 -16.84 2.91
C GLY A 683 -27.44 -15.42 3.45
N ARG A 684 -26.20 -14.97 3.68
CA ARG A 684 -25.91 -13.60 4.13
C ARG A 684 -26.37 -12.55 3.11
N ARG A 685 -26.08 -12.79 1.83
CA ARG A 685 -26.52 -11.90 0.73
C ARG A 685 -28.03 -11.81 0.65
N ALA A 686 -28.73 -12.92 0.84
CA ALA A 686 -30.19 -12.96 0.85
C ALA A 686 -30.77 -12.16 2.03
N ALA A 687 -30.23 -12.32 3.25
CA ALA A 687 -30.67 -11.56 4.41
C ALA A 687 -30.52 -10.04 4.19
N ALA A 688 -29.38 -9.61 3.67
CA ALA A 688 -29.11 -8.23 3.30
C ALA A 688 -30.07 -7.70 2.22
N ALA A 689 -30.30 -8.47 1.15
CA ALA A 689 -31.21 -8.08 0.07
C ALA A 689 -32.68 -8.03 0.53
N ILE A 690 -33.10 -8.97 1.38
CA ILE A 690 -34.43 -8.98 2.01
C ILE A 690 -34.60 -7.77 2.92
N HIS A 691 -33.59 -7.42 3.72
CA HIS A 691 -33.63 -6.21 4.53
C HIS A 691 -33.86 -4.97 3.67
N ASN A 692 -33.06 -4.78 2.62
CA ASN A 692 -33.18 -3.64 1.71
C ASN A 692 -34.54 -3.60 1.02
N PHE A 693 -35.05 -4.75 0.59
CA PHE A 693 -36.40 -4.90 0.03
C PHE A 693 -37.48 -4.44 1.00
N LEU A 694 -37.41 -4.90 2.26
CA LEU A 694 -38.38 -4.56 3.30
C LEU A 694 -38.26 -3.09 3.77
N ARG A 695 -37.10 -2.46 3.62
CA ARG A 695 -36.91 -1.03 3.94
C ARG A 695 -37.26 -0.09 2.77
N GLY A 696 -37.54 -0.63 1.57
CA GLY A 696 -37.79 0.17 0.37
C GLY A 696 -36.54 0.88 -0.16
N GLU A 697 -35.36 0.38 0.22
CA GLU A 697 -34.06 0.89 -0.22
C GLU A 697 -33.67 0.30 -1.58
N THR A 698 -32.58 0.79 -2.18
CA THR A 698 -32.07 0.21 -3.42
C THR A 698 -31.66 -1.24 -3.16
N LEU A 699 -32.19 -2.18 -3.96
CA LEU A 699 -31.80 -3.59 -3.95
C LEU A 699 -30.38 -3.74 -4.52
N LEU A 700 -29.40 -3.32 -3.73
CA LEU A 700 -28.00 -3.67 -3.92
C LEU A 700 -27.62 -4.64 -2.80
N PRO A 701 -26.78 -5.65 -3.07
CA PRO A 701 -26.18 -6.42 -1.99
C PRO A 701 -25.42 -5.47 -1.06
N VAL A 702 -25.55 -5.64 0.27
CA VAL A 702 -24.95 -4.78 1.32
C VAL A 702 -23.42 -4.95 1.43
N TRP A 703 -22.75 -5.45 0.40
CA TRP A 703 -21.30 -5.51 0.38
C TRP A 703 -20.76 -4.21 -0.22
N THR A 704 -20.15 -3.39 0.62
CA THR A 704 -19.27 -2.30 0.20
C THR A 704 -18.25 -2.87 -0.78
N GLY A 705 -17.93 -2.11 -1.84
CA GLY A 705 -17.04 -2.57 -2.91
C GLY A 705 -15.77 -3.20 -2.36
N GLY A 706 -15.32 -4.30 -2.97
CA GLY A 706 -14.15 -5.04 -2.48
C GLY A 706 -12.97 -4.12 -2.20
N GLU A 707 -12.37 -4.25 -1.02
CA GLU A 707 -11.15 -3.53 -0.70
C GLU A 707 -9.97 -4.05 -1.54
N ALA A 708 -8.95 -3.21 -1.72
CA ALA A 708 -7.72 -3.66 -2.34
C ALA A 708 -7.13 -4.84 -1.55
N GLU A 709 -6.75 -5.91 -2.27
CA GLU A 709 -6.07 -7.04 -1.67
C GLU A 709 -4.64 -6.64 -1.26
N ALA A 710 -4.31 -6.84 0.00
CA ALA A 710 -3.00 -6.57 0.57
C ALA A 710 -2.09 -7.80 0.43
N ARG A 711 -1.28 -7.84 -0.65
CA ARG A 711 -0.19 -8.82 -0.79
C ARG A 711 1.15 -8.26 -0.35
N PRO A 712 1.99 -9.06 0.35
CA PRO A 712 3.37 -8.68 0.64
C PRO A 712 4.19 -8.46 -0.64
N SER A 713 5.19 -7.58 -0.59
CA SER A 713 6.16 -7.40 -1.68
C SER A 713 7.14 -8.58 -1.77
N VAL A 714 7.84 -8.70 -2.90
CA VAL A 714 8.91 -9.71 -3.08
C VAL A 714 9.98 -9.57 -2.00
N ASP A 715 10.36 -8.33 -1.65
CA ASP A 715 11.34 -8.07 -0.60
C ASP A 715 10.82 -8.49 0.77
N GLU A 716 9.54 -8.19 1.10
CA GLU A 716 8.90 -8.63 2.34
C GLU A 716 8.89 -10.16 2.46
N LEU A 717 8.59 -10.89 1.36
CA LEU A 717 8.60 -12.35 1.33
C LEU A 717 10.03 -12.92 1.47
N SER A 718 11.02 -12.32 0.83
CA SER A 718 12.42 -12.78 0.88
C SER A 718 13.04 -12.71 2.28
N ALA A 719 12.52 -11.85 3.15
CA ALA A 719 12.94 -11.72 4.54
C ALA A 719 12.31 -12.75 5.49
N VAL A 720 11.30 -13.51 5.02
CA VAL A 720 10.62 -14.53 5.83
C VAL A 720 11.47 -15.80 5.90
N THR A 721 11.68 -16.31 7.12
CA THR A 721 12.34 -17.60 7.31
C THR A 721 11.36 -18.75 7.00
N PRO A 722 11.70 -19.69 6.10
CA PRO A 722 10.88 -20.86 5.83
C PRO A 722 10.67 -21.73 7.08
N GLY A 723 9.49 -22.33 7.20
CA GLY A 723 9.10 -23.21 8.29
C GLY A 723 8.12 -24.30 7.85
N THR A 724 7.90 -25.29 8.70
CA THR A 724 7.06 -26.46 8.39
C THR A 724 5.65 -26.28 8.94
N ARG A 725 4.63 -26.65 8.16
CA ARG A 725 3.23 -26.66 8.62
C ARG A 725 3.02 -27.71 9.70
N VAL A 726 2.29 -27.37 10.75
CA VAL A 726 1.96 -28.33 11.82
C VAL A 726 0.95 -29.36 11.26
N PRO A 727 1.28 -30.66 11.21
CA PRO A 727 0.37 -31.66 10.67
C PRO A 727 -0.86 -31.85 11.57
N VAL A 728 -2.04 -32.00 10.96
CA VAL A 728 -3.26 -32.38 11.67
C VAL A 728 -3.21 -33.89 11.92
N PRO A 729 -3.30 -34.37 13.17
CA PRO A 729 -3.22 -35.81 13.40
C PRO A 729 -4.44 -36.55 12.81
N LEU A 730 -4.16 -37.64 12.10
CA LEU A 730 -5.12 -38.48 11.39
C LEU A 730 -4.99 -39.92 11.90
N ALA A 731 -6.12 -40.58 12.16
CA ALA A 731 -6.15 -42.00 12.53
C ALA A 731 -5.60 -42.88 11.39
N ASP A 732 -4.97 -44.00 11.72
CA ASP A 732 -4.47 -44.94 10.73
C ASP A 732 -5.60 -45.56 9.89
N ALA A 733 -5.29 -45.99 8.67
CA ALA A 733 -6.29 -46.48 7.74
C ALA A 733 -7.10 -47.68 8.28
N GLY A 734 -6.50 -48.55 9.09
CA GLY A 734 -7.18 -49.70 9.69
C GLY A 734 -8.27 -49.28 10.68
N THR A 735 -7.98 -48.27 11.50
CA THR A 735 -8.96 -47.63 12.37
C THR A 735 -10.05 -46.92 11.56
N ARG A 736 -9.68 -46.12 10.54
CA ARG A 736 -10.65 -45.33 9.75
C ARG A 736 -11.72 -46.19 9.11
N ARG A 737 -11.35 -47.34 8.52
CA ARG A 737 -12.28 -48.28 7.87
C ARG A 737 -13.33 -48.89 8.81
N ARG A 738 -13.11 -48.84 10.14
CA ARG A 738 -13.95 -49.54 11.15
C ARG A 738 -14.71 -48.61 12.06
N THR A 739 -14.58 -47.30 11.88
CA THR A 739 -15.21 -46.31 12.76
C THR A 739 -16.05 -45.31 11.97
N TRP A 740 -17.18 -44.95 12.57
CA TRP A 740 -18.00 -43.80 12.17
C TRP A 740 -17.68 -42.55 12.99
N ALA A 741 -16.79 -42.67 13.98
CA ALA A 741 -16.27 -41.52 14.72
C ALA A 741 -15.34 -40.68 13.85
N GLU A 742 -15.16 -39.42 14.25
CA GLU A 742 -14.29 -38.48 13.56
C GLU A 742 -12.84 -39.01 13.45
N VAL A 743 -12.28 -39.00 12.23
CA VAL A 743 -10.98 -39.65 11.95
C VAL A 743 -9.77 -38.73 12.07
N GLN A 744 -9.97 -37.41 12.05
CA GLN A 744 -8.93 -36.42 12.28
C GLN A 744 -9.12 -35.84 13.68
N SER A 745 -8.07 -35.76 14.50
CA SER A 745 -8.11 -34.99 15.74
C SER A 745 -7.69 -33.54 15.47
N GLY A 746 -8.37 -32.56 16.06
CA GLY A 746 -7.98 -31.15 15.98
C GLY A 746 -6.62 -30.87 16.64
N TYR A 747 -6.16 -29.62 16.55
CA TYR A 747 -4.93 -29.19 17.23
C TYR A 747 -5.09 -29.14 18.75
N THR A 748 -3.98 -29.33 19.47
CA THR A 748 -3.85 -28.85 20.85
C THR A 748 -3.64 -27.34 20.86
N ARG A 749 -3.81 -26.68 22.01
CA ARG A 749 -3.51 -25.24 22.19
C ARG A 749 -2.12 -24.87 21.70
N GLU A 750 -1.11 -25.65 22.07
CA GLU A 750 0.29 -25.40 21.68
C GLU A 750 0.49 -25.53 20.16
N GLN A 751 -0.08 -26.57 19.54
CA GLN A 751 -0.02 -26.77 18.10
C GLN A 751 -0.72 -25.64 17.33
N ALA A 752 -1.90 -25.21 17.79
CA ALA A 752 -2.65 -24.14 17.17
C ALA A 752 -1.91 -22.80 17.27
N MET A 753 -1.34 -22.47 18.43
CA MET A 753 -0.54 -21.26 18.62
C MET A 753 0.72 -21.26 17.76
N ALA A 754 1.41 -22.41 17.67
CA ALA A 754 2.61 -22.57 16.85
C ALA A 754 2.30 -22.37 15.35
N GLU A 755 1.23 -23.01 14.86
CA GLU A 755 0.80 -22.87 13.47
C GLU A 755 0.31 -21.45 13.16
N ALA A 756 -0.46 -20.84 14.06
CA ALA A 756 -0.95 -19.48 13.90
C ALA A 756 0.18 -18.44 13.85
N SER A 757 1.27 -18.67 14.59
CA SER A 757 2.45 -17.80 14.60
C SER A 757 3.23 -17.77 13.27
N ARG A 758 2.91 -18.66 12.32
CA ARG A 758 3.45 -18.64 10.95
C ARG A 758 2.80 -17.58 10.06
N CYS A 759 1.70 -16.96 10.49
CA CYS A 759 0.98 -15.97 9.69
C CYS A 759 1.81 -14.73 9.38
N LEU A 760 1.87 -14.32 8.11
CA LEU A 760 2.63 -13.15 7.65
C LEU A 760 1.98 -11.79 8.00
N SER A 761 0.72 -11.79 8.48
CA SER A 761 -0.05 -10.56 8.73
C SER A 761 -0.04 -9.61 7.52
N CYS A 762 -0.44 -10.13 6.35
CA CYS A 762 -0.33 -9.47 5.04
C CYS A 762 -0.96 -8.07 5.01
N ALA A 763 -2.14 -7.91 5.64
CA ALA A 763 -2.86 -6.64 5.72
C ALA A 763 -2.37 -5.67 6.81
N VAL A 764 -1.34 -6.06 7.58
CA VAL A 764 -0.92 -5.42 8.84
C VAL A 764 -2.01 -5.51 9.90
N CYS A 765 -3.03 -4.66 9.84
CA CYS A 765 -4.25 -4.84 10.63
C CYS A 765 -4.85 -6.22 10.34
N SER A 766 -5.20 -6.96 11.40
CA SER A 766 -5.80 -8.30 11.27
C SER A 766 -7.31 -8.28 11.13
N ASP A 767 -7.97 -7.11 11.12
CA ASP A 767 -9.43 -7.00 11.11
C ASP A 767 -10.08 -7.92 12.17
N CYS A 768 -9.54 -7.90 13.40
CA CYS A 768 -10.05 -8.68 14.54
C CYS A 768 -11.01 -7.88 15.44
N GLU A 769 -11.12 -6.57 15.17
CA GLU A 769 -12.03 -5.63 15.85
C GLU A 769 -11.90 -5.52 17.39
N SER A 770 -10.92 -6.17 18.02
CA SER A 770 -10.65 -5.99 19.46
C SER A 770 -10.45 -4.52 19.82
N CYS A 771 -9.85 -3.72 18.93
CA CYS A 771 -9.67 -2.29 19.14
C CYS A 771 -10.99 -1.52 19.17
N VAL A 772 -11.98 -1.91 18.37
CA VAL A 772 -13.33 -1.30 18.34
C VAL A 772 -14.01 -1.56 19.67
N ALA A 773 -14.04 -2.82 20.11
CA ALA A 773 -14.65 -3.22 21.38
C ALA A 773 -13.99 -2.55 22.61
N ALA A 774 -12.70 -2.24 22.53
CA ALA A 774 -11.97 -1.57 23.61
C ALA A 774 -12.04 -0.03 23.56
N CYS A 775 -12.62 0.58 22.52
CA CYS A 775 -12.63 2.04 22.37
C CYS A 775 -13.81 2.66 23.14
N PRO A 776 -13.58 3.37 24.26
CA PRO A 776 -14.68 3.97 25.02
C PRO A 776 -15.33 5.16 24.31
N ALA A 777 -14.63 5.76 23.36
CA ALA A 777 -15.08 6.94 22.60
C ALA A 777 -15.76 6.58 21.28
N ASP A 778 -15.82 5.29 20.92
CA ASP A 778 -16.34 4.81 19.65
C ASP A 778 -15.73 5.55 18.45
N ALA A 779 -14.39 5.70 18.47
CA ALA A 779 -13.65 6.55 17.53
C ALA A 779 -13.01 5.78 16.37
N ILE A 780 -13.14 4.46 16.32
CA ILE A 780 -12.53 3.62 15.28
C ILE A 780 -13.52 3.42 14.15
N ASP A 781 -13.09 3.73 12.93
CA ASP A 781 -13.93 3.69 11.74
C ASP A 781 -13.14 3.06 10.59
N PHE A 782 -13.43 1.80 10.27
CA PHE A 782 -12.77 1.07 9.19
C PHE A 782 -13.28 1.46 7.80
N ASP A 783 -14.40 2.19 7.70
CA ASP A 783 -15.03 2.57 6.44
C ASP A 783 -14.45 3.86 5.85
N GLN A 784 -13.61 4.58 6.60
CA GLN A 784 -12.89 5.77 6.10
C GLN A 784 -12.19 5.49 4.77
N GLN A 785 -12.51 6.30 3.76
CA GLN A 785 -11.91 6.23 2.43
C GLN A 785 -10.88 7.36 2.21
N PRO A 786 -9.85 7.12 1.40
CA PRO A 786 -8.97 8.20 0.96
C PRO A 786 -9.76 9.23 0.17
N TRP A 787 -9.45 10.51 0.35
CA TRP A 787 -10.09 11.61 -0.36
C TRP A 787 -9.06 12.67 -0.75
N GLU A 788 -9.43 13.56 -1.67
CA GLU A 788 -8.56 14.62 -2.17
C GLU A 788 -9.22 16.00 -2.02
N GLU A 789 -8.41 17.02 -1.72
CA GLU A 789 -8.80 18.43 -1.75
C GLU A 789 -7.84 19.26 -2.58
N ASP A 790 -8.38 20.28 -3.23
CA ASP A 790 -7.60 21.34 -3.87
C ASP A 790 -7.56 22.58 -2.98
N ILE A 791 -6.36 23.06 -2.67
CA ILE A 791 -6.14 24.31 -1.94
C ILE A 791 -5.39 25.32 -2.81
N THR A 792 -5.73 26.60 -2.65
CA THR A 792 -5.03 27.70 -3.33
C THR A 792 -4.08 28.39 -2.36
N VAL A 793 -2.80 28.50 -2.74
CA VAL A 793 -1.73 29.07 -1.93
C VAL A 793 -0.85 30.05 -2.69
N GLY A 794 -0.33 31.07 -2.02
CA GLY A 794 0.55 32.08 -2.63
C GLY A 794 1.98 31.62 -2.83
N ALA A 795 2.49 30.77 -1.93
CA ALA A 795 3.83 30.21 -2.00
C ALA A 795 3.88 28.78 -1.46
N VAL A 796 4.97 28.08 -1.77
CA VAL A 796 5.23 26.70 -1.30
C VAL A 796 6.61 26.65 -0.64
N ILE A 797 6.73 25.97 0.50
CA ILE A 797 8.00 25.69 1.18
C ILE A 797 8.19 24.17 1.28
N LEU A 798 9.28 23.67 0.69
CA LEU A 798 9.62 22.25 0.68
C LEU A 798 10.58 21.92 1.83
N ALA A 799 10.11 21.10 2.78
CA ALA A 799 10.78 20.76 4.03
C ALA A 799 10.74 19.24 4.34
N THR A 800 10.76 18.39 3.29
CA THR A 800 10.58 16.93 3.34
C THR A 800 11.60 16.16 4.17
N GLY A 801 12.69 16.80 4.60
CA GLY A 801 13.69 16.22 5.46
C GLY A 801 14.58 15.18 4.75
N HIS A 802 14.95 14.15 5.47
CA HIS A 802 15.91 13.11 5.05
C HIS A 802 15.50 11.74 5.60
N ARG A 803 16.21 10.70 5.13
CA ARG A 803 16.24 9.38 5.75
C ARG A 803 17.68 8.99 6.10
N GLU A 804 17.84 8.04 7.03
CA GLU A 804 19.14 7.44 7.32
C GLU A 804 19.57 6.55 6.14
N PHE A 805 20.87 6.54 5.84
CA PHE A 805 21.48 5.62 4.87
C PHE A 805 21.28 4.16 5.32
N ASP A 806 20.84 3.32 4.41
CA ASP A 806 20.71 1.89 4.66
C ASP A 806 22.09 1.21 4.74
N ALA A 807 22.52 0.95 5.98
CA ALA A 807 23.82 0.34 6.26
C ALA A 807 23.92 -1.14 5.82
N THR A 808 22.83 -1.81 5.44
CA THR A 808 22.89 -3.18 4.89
C THR A 808 23.66 -3.24 3.57
N ARG A 809 23.70 -2.10 2.83
CA ARG A 809 24.51 -1.90 1.61
C ARG A 809 26.02 -1.97 1.86
N LYS A 810 26.46 -2.00 3.12
CA LYS A 810 27.85 -2.16 3.54
C LYS A 810 28.10 -3.54 4.15
N LEU A 811 27.99 -4.57 3.32
CA LEU A 811 28.12 -5.98 3.74
C LEU A 811 29.30 -6.25 4.70
N PRO A 812 30.54 -5.77 4.46
CA PRO A 812 31.67 -6.03 5.36
C PRO A 812 31.52 -5.49 6.79
N LEU A 813 30.59 -4.56 7.03
CA LEU A 813 30.32 -4.00 8.35
C LEU A 813 29.28 -4.81 9.14
N GLY A 814 28.61 -5.77 8.50
CA GLY A 814 27.75 -6.74 9.18
C GLY A 814 26.43 -6.20 9.74
N TYR A 815 26.02 -4.98 9.39
CA TYR A 815 24.69 -4.45 9.77
C TYR A 815 23.56 -5.33 9.20
N GLY A 816 22.57 -5.64 10.05
CA GLY A 816 21.48 -6.57 9.73
C GLY A 816 21.86 -8.06 9.82
N ARG A 817 23.16 -8.40 9.86
CA ARG A 817 23.66 -9.76 10.06
C ARG A 817 24.07 -10.02 11.51
N HIS A 818 24.75 -9.06 12.12
CA HIS A 818 25.22 -9.13 13.51
C HIS A 818 24.33 -8.28 14.41
N LYS A 819 23.75 -8.87 15.46
CA LYS A 819 22.79 -8.19 16.33
C LYS A 819 23.40 -7.01 17.09
N ASN A 820 24.70 -7.09 17.41
CA ASN A 820 25.43 -6.05 18.14
C ASN A 820 26.04 -4.97 17.23
N VAL A 821 25.70 -4.95 15.93
CA VAL A 821 26.02 -3.86 15.01
C VAL A 821 24.77 -3.02 14.78
N ILE A 822 24.73 -1.82 15.36
CA ILE A 822 23.58 -0.91 15.31
C ILE A 822 23.92 0.41 14.64
N THR A 823 22.94 1.25 14.32
CA THR A 823 23.17 2.63 13.86
C THR A 823 23.18 3.63 15.02
N GLN A 824 23.69 4.85 14.76
CA GLN A 824 23.57 5.95 15.72
C GLN A 824 22.10 6.29 16.04
N SER A 825 21.20 6.09 15.07
CA SER A 825 19.77 6.30 15.26
C SER A 825 19.18 5.31 16.25
N GLN A 826 19.52 4.03 16.09
CA GLN A 826 19.14 2.97 17.03
C GLN A 826 19.70 3.25 18.44
N LEU A 827 20.98 3.63 18.54
CA LEU A 827 21.58 4.02 19.82
C LEU A 827 20.88 5.22 20.45
N ALA A 828 20.48 6.23 19.66
CA ALA A 828 19.73 7.37 20.18
C ALA A 828 18.40 6.97 20.80
N ARG A 829 17.74 5.94 20.25
CA ARG A 829 16.50 5.39 20.82
C ARG A 829 16.76 4.61 22.09
N LEU A 830 17.80 3.78 22.15
CA LEU A 830 18.20 3.08 23.39
C LEU A 830 18.52 4.08 24.52
N LEU A 831 19.28 5.13 24.21
CA LEU A 831 19.65 6.17 25.17
C LEU A 831 18.53 7.18 25.47
N SER A 832 17.33 7.00 24.92
CA SER A 832 16.19 7.89 25.14
C SER A 832 15.38 7.45 26.34
N ALA A 833 15.04 8.37 27.23
CA ALA A 833 14.15 8.11 28.36
C ALA A 833 12.75 7.65 27.91
N SER A 834 12.27 8.15 26.77
CA SER A 834 11.04 7.70 26.09
C SER A 834 11.33 6.67 25.00
N GLY A 835 12.48 6.01 25.08
CA GLY A 835 12.91 4.92 24.22
C GLY A 835 12.52 3.55 24.77
N PRO A 836 12.73 2.48 23.99
CA PRO A 836 12.31 1.14 24.37
C PRO A 836 13.03 0.56 25.59
N THR A 837 14.21 1.08 25.93
CA THR A 837 14.99 0.65 27.10
C THR A 837 14.98 1.68 28.22
N ALA A 838 14.09 2.68 28.15
CA ALA A 838 13.96 3.75 29.14
C ALA A 838 15.29 4.49 29.45
N GLY A 839 16.23 4.52 28.50
CA GLY A 839 17.53 5.16 28.62
C GLY A 839 18.69 4.22 28.98
N GLU A 840 18.42 2.93 29.26
CA GLU A 840 19.46 1.96 29.57
C GLU A 840 20.25 1.53 28.32
N LEU A 841 21.58 1.51 28.44
CA LEU A 841 22.49 1.04 27.41
C LEU A 841 22.59 -0.49 27.44
N VAL A 842 22.09 -1.13 26.39
CA VAL A 842 22.05 -2.58 26.26
C VAL A 842 22.53 -3.05 24.89
N ARG A 843 23.09 -4.26 24.87
CA ARG A 843 23.35 -5.03 23.65
C ARG A 843 22.04 -5.62 23.11
N PRO A 844 21.72 -5.47 21.82
CA PRO A 844 20.51 -6.06 21.24
C PRO A 844 20.52 -7.60 21.24
N SER A 845 21.68 -8.25 21.30
CA SER A 845 21.79 -9.71 21.28
C SER A 845 21.28 -10.39 22.56
N ASP A 846 21.60 -9.84 23.73
CA ASP A 846 21.42 -10.49 25.04
C ASP A 846 20.95 -9.56 26.16
N GLY A 847 20.78 -8.26 25.90
CA GLY A 847 20.39 -7.26 26.88
C GLY A 847 21.49 -6.83 27.86
N ALA A 848 22.71 -7.36 27.74
CA ALA A 848 23.81 -7.01 28.63
C ALA A 848 24.35 -5.59 28.34
N THR A 849 24.86 -4.90 29.37
CA THR A 849 25.50 -3.59 29.20
C THR A 849 26.86 -3.75 28.51
N PRO A 850 27.08 -3.17 27.31
CA PRO A 850 28.37 -3.22 26.61
C PRO A 850 29.42 -2.39 27.35
N LYS A 851 30.63 -2.94 27.51
CA LYS A 851 31.77 -2.27 28.13
C LYS A 851 32.69 -1.63 27.10
N ARG A 852 32.91 -2.27 25.95
CA ARG A 852 33.78 -1.78 24.87
C ARG A 852 32.96 -1.45 23.63
N ILE A 853 32.95 -0.18 23.22
CA ILE A 853 32.07 0.34 22.17
C ILE A 853 32.90 1.02 21.08
N LEU A 854 32.67 0.63 19.82
CA LEU A 854 33.23 1.33 18.66
C LEU A 854 32.13 2.12 17.96
N MET A 855 32.38 3.40 17.67
CA MET A 855 31.53 4.21 16.80
C MET A 855 32.27 4.51 15.50
N LEU A 856 31.75 4.01 14.38
CA LEU A 856 32.38 4.14 13.06
C LEU A 856 31.77 5.30 12.27
N GLN A 857 32.60 6.22 11.79
CA GLN A 857 32.17 7.39 11.01
C GLN A 857 32.04 7.10 9.52
N CYS A 858 31.35 8.02 8.83
CA CYS A 858 31.26 8.07 7.36
C CYS A 858 30.62 6.82 6.71
N VAL A 859 29.71 6.12 7.41
CA VAL A 859 29.04 4.96 6.84
C VAL A 859 28.01 5.44 5.81
N GLY A 860 28.28 5.21 4.52
CA GLY A 860 27.42 5.67 3.42
C GLY A 860 27.54 7.17 3.12
N SER A 861 28.64 7.81 3.49
CA SER A 861 28.97 9.20 3.17
C SER A 861 30.44 9.34 2.82
N ARG A 862 30.76 10.25 1.90
CA ARG A 862 32.12 10.41 1.34
C ARG A 862 32.62 9.09 0.75
N ASP A 863 31.72 8.39 0.07
CA ASP A 863 31.94 7.04 -0.43
C ASP A 863 31.39 6.90 -1.86
N CYS A 864 32.32 6.87 -2.81
CA CYS A 864 32.03 6.69 -4.24
C CYS A 864 31.91 5.21 -4.66
N THR A 865 32.13 4.24 -3.76
CA THR A 865 32.24 2.83 -4.14
C THR A 865 30.89 2.11 -4.18
N SER A 866 30.15 2.12 -3.05
CA SER A 866 28.97 1.25 -2.83
C SER A 866 27.70 2.05 -2.56
N SER A 867 27.84 3.29 -2.07
CA SER A 867 26.69 4.17 -1.81
C SER A 867 26.42 5.17 -2.94
N GLY A 868 27.45 5.59 -3.69
CA GLY A 868 27.36 6.71 -4.64
C GLY A 868 27.26 8.08 -3.96
N ASN A 869 27.35 8.11 -2.62
CA ASN A 869 27.17 9.31 -1.80
C ASN A 869 28.53 9.99 -1.58
N GLU A 870 28.92 10.86 -2.50
CA GLU A 870 30.17 11.61 -2.42
C GLU A 870 30.15 12.72 -1.35
N HIS A 871 28.96 13.12 -0.89
CA HIS A 871 28.80 14.20 0.08
C HIS A 871 29.11 13.76 1.52
N CYS A 872 29.37 14.76 2.37
CA CYS A 872 29.44 14.58 3.82
C CYS A 872 28.05 14.83 4.43
N SER A 873 27.66 13.98 5.37
CA SER A 873 26.37 14.10 6.08
C SER A 873 26.34 15.15 7.20
N ALA A 874 27.42 15.90 7.40
CA ALA A 874 27.57 17.05 8.30
C ALA A 874 27.35 16.81 9.82
N VAL A 875 26.54 15.83 10.23
CA VAL A 875 26.08 15.65 11.62
C VAL A 875 26.63 14.39 12.30
N CYS A 876 27.07 13.38 11.52
CA CYS A 876 27.48 12.08 12.04
C CYS A 876 28.62 12.14 13.08
N CYS A 877 29.63 12.99 12.84
CA CYS A 877 30.72 13.19 13.80
C CYS A 877 30.20 13.66 15.17
N LEU A 878 29.28 14.63 15.18
CA LEU A 878 28.78 15.25 16.40
C LEU A 878 27.75 14.37 17.11
N PHE A 879 26.97 13.56 16.39
CA PHE A 879 26.12 12.55 17.02
C PHE A 879 26.92 11.49 17.75
N ALA A 880 28.03 11.01 17.16
CA ALA A 880 28.90 10.08 17.86
C ALA A 880 29.57 10.70 19.09
N THR A 881 30.03 11.95 18.97
CA THR A 881 30.55 12.72 20.12
C THR A 881 29.48 12.87 21.20
N LEU A 882 28.23 13.18 20.83
CA LEU A 882 27.10 13.26 21.75
C LEU A 882 26.86 11.94 22.47
N HIS A 883 26.66 10.84 21.74
CA HIS A 883 26.38 9.55 22.38
C HIS A 883 27.57 9.06 23.20
N GLY A 884 28.81 9.27 22.75
CA GLY A 884 30.00 8.96 23.54
C GLY A 884 30.03 9.74 24.86
N SER A 885 29.65 11.01 24.82
CA SER A 885 29.50 11.86 26.00
C SER A 885 28.43 11.36 26.97
N LEU A 886 27.24 11.04 26.47
CA LEU A 886 26.12 10.56 27.28
C LEU A 886 26.46 9.22 27.93
N ILE A 887 27.04 8.30 27.17
CA ILE A 887 27.47 7.01 27.71
C ILE A 887 28.52 7.23 28.79
N LYS A 888 29.53 8.09 28.60
CA LYS A 888 30.54 8.36 29.63
C LYS A 888 29.99 8.99 30.91
N GLN A 889 28.89 9.74 30.84
CA GLN A 889 28.23 10.32 32.01
C GLN A 889 27.50 9.26 32.85
N HIS A 890 26.87 8.28 32.21
CA HIS A 890 26.07 7.24 32.89
C HIS A 890 26.84 5.94 33.16
N TYR A 891 27.82 5.63 32.31
CA TYR A 891 28.69 4.45 32.36
C TYR A 891 30.17 4.88 32.28
N PRO A 892 30.76 5.40 33.37
CA PRO A 892 32.12 5.97 33.36
C PRO A 892 33.20 4.98 32.91
N ASP A 893 33.02 3.69 33.23
CA ASP A 893 33.96 2.61 32.93
C ASP A 893 33.87 2.12 31.47
N ALA A 894 32.88 2.57 30.68
CA ALA A 894 32.74 2.15 29.29
C ALA A 894 33.90 2.67 28.43
N GLU A 895 34.59 1.79 27.72
CA GLU A 895 35.65 2.13 26.77
C GLU A 895 35.04 2.48 25.41
N ILE A 896 35.05 3.75 25.04
CA ILE A 896 34.45 4.23 23.79
C ILE A 896 35.55 4.66 22.83
N THR A 897 35.54 4.08 21.63
CA THR A 897 36.41 4.47 20.53
C THR A 897 35.59 5.02 19.37
N ILE A 898 35.92 6.21 18.88
CA ILE A 898 35.34 6.80 17.67
C ILE A 898 36.37 6.67 16.53
N GLY A 899 36.08 5.78 15.58
CA GLY A 899 36.89 5.57 14.38
C GLY A 899 36.49 6.54 13.28
N TYR A 900 37.39 7.45 12.89
CA TYR A 900 37.08 8.54 11.96
C TYR A 900 38.11 8.70 10.82
N THR A 901 37.70 9.33 9.72
CA THR A 901 38.62 9.78 8.65
C THR A 901 39.06 11.23 8.89
N ASP A 902 38.09 12.14 8.96
CA ASP A 902 38.27 13.52 9.41
C ASP A 902 37.16 13.83 10.40
N LEU A 903 37.49 14.50 11.49
CA LEU A 903 36.52 14.94 12.48
C LEU A 903 35.99 16.32 12.07
N ARG A 904 34.69 16.43 11.81
CA ARG A 904 34.06 17.67 11.33
C ARG A 904 33.20 18.30 12.41
N ALA A 905 33.73 19.34 13.07
CA ALA A 905 33.08 20.10 14.12
C ALA A 905 33.04 21.62 13.80
N PRO A 906 32.42 22.06 12.68
CA PRO A 906 32.58 23.43 12.16
C PRO A 906 31.68 24.51 12.81
N GLY A 907 30.71 24.13 13.64
CA GLY A 907 29.73 25.07 14.22
C GLY A 907 30.21 25.72 15.52
N LYS A 908 29.45 26.69 16.03
CA LYS A 908 29.76 27.36 17.29
C LYS A 908 29.82 26.33 18.43
N ALA A 909 30.90 26.35 19.21
CA ALA A 909 31.14 25.44 20.32
C ALA A 909 31.29 23.96 19.96
N HIS A 910 31.34 23.58 18.67
CA HIS A 910 31.41 22.17 18.26
C HIS A 910 32.80 21.57 18.52
N GLU A 911 33.88 22.30 18.26
CA GLU A 911 35.26 21.86 18.52
C GLU A 911 35.51 21.77 20.03
N GLU A 912 35.05 22.76 20.79
CA GLU A 912 35.09 22.78 22.25
C GLU A 912 34.31 21.60 22.84
N TYR A 913 33.15 21.29 22.26
CA TYR A 913 32.37 20.12 22.66
C TYR A 913 33.10 18.80 22.38
N TYR A 914 33.69 18.65 21.19
CA TYR A 914 34.55 17.51 20.88
C TYR A 914 35.68 17.34 21.92
N ARG A 915 36.41 18.41 22.23
CA ARG A 915 37.51 18.39 23.21
C ARG A 915 37.03 18.03 24.61
N LEU A 916 35.91 18.59 25.05
CA LEU A 916 35.27 18.24 26.31
C LEU A 916 34.97 16.73 26.39
N VAL A 917 34.44 16.15 25.33
CA VAL A 917 34.11 14.71 25.29
C VAL A 917 35.37 13.85 25.22
N GLN A 918 36.43 14.34 24.58
CA GLN A 918 37.75 13.69 24.62
C GLN A 918 38.33 13.69 26.04
N GLU A 919 38.22 14.80 26.78
CA GLU A 919 38.62 14.90 28.19
C GLU A 919 37.82 13.98 29.12
N ARG A 920 36.56 13.65 28.75
CA ARG A 920 35.74 12.62 29.43
C ARG A 920 36.18 11.18 29.15
N GLY A 921 37.26 11.00 28.38
CA GLY A 921 37.88 9.68 28.13
C GLY A 921 37.34 8.94 26.91
N VAL A 922 36.67 9.63 25.97
CA VAL A 922 36.33 9.04 24.67
C VAL A 922 37.56 9.09 23.75
N ARG A 923 37.96 7.92 23.22
CA ARG A 923 39.15 7.79 22.36
C ARG A 923 38.79 8.08 20.91
N TYR A 924 39.49 9.02 20.27
CA TYR A 924 39.32 9.30 18.85
C TYR A 924 40.49 8.70 18.07
N VAL A 925 40.20 7.76 17.18
CA VAL A 925 41.21 7.09 16.35
C VAL A 925 40.95 7.43 14.90
N ARG A 926 41.97 7.95 14.21
CA ARG A 926 41.90 8.18 12.77
C ARG A 926 42.02 6.86 12.02
N GLY A 927 40.93 6.10 12.05
CA GLY A 927 40.86 4.70 11.71
C GLY A 927 40.02 4.44 10.47
N ARG A 928 40.53 3.57 9.58
CA ARG A 928 39.72 2.94 8.52
C ARG A 928 39.39 1.51 8.92
N VAL A 929 38.11 1.18 8.99
CA VAL A 929 37.64 -0.18 9.28
C VAL A 929 37.44 -0.92 7.95
N GLY A 930 38.03 -2.10 7.83
CA GLY A 930 37.88 -2.94 6.65
C GLY A 930 36.70 -3.90 6.77
N GLU A 931 36.61 -4.60 7.91
CA GLU A 931 35.67 -5.69 8.12
C GLU A 931 35.35 -5.88 9.61
N ILE A 932 34.15 -6.35 9.90
CA ILE A 932 33.66 -6.71 11.23
C ILE A 932 33.19 -8.17 11.19
N HIS A 933 33.70 -8.98 12.11
CA HIS A 933 33.29 -10.37 12.31
C HIS A 933 32.65 -10.54 13.69
N GLU A 934 31.61 -11.38 13.77
CA GLU A 934 30.99 -11.77 15.03
C GLU A 934 31.55 -13.12 15.50
N GLU A 935 31.98 -13.16 16.75
CA GLU A 935 32.45 -14.36 17.42
C GLU A 935 31.27 -15.17 17.98
N LEU A 936 31.52 -16.44 18.36
CA LEU A 936 30.48 -17.33 18.89
C LEU A 936 29.81 -16.82 20.18
N ASP A 937 30.50 -15.99 20.96
CA ASP A 937 29.97 -15.36 22.18
C ASP A 937 29.24 -14.02 21.93
N GLY A 938 29.11 -13.62 20.66
CA GLY A 938 28.48 -12.37 20.23
C GLY A 938 29.37 -11.14 20.36
N THR A 939 30.64 -11.26 20.73
CA THR A 939 31.61 -10.16 20.63
C THR A 939 31.98 -9.89 19.17
N LEU A 940 32.42 -8.67 18.87
CA LEU A 940 32.70 -8.22 17.51
C LEU A 940 34.20 -7.95 17.34
N THR A 941 34.86 -8.73 16.50
CA THR A 941 36.26 -8.52 16.11
C THR A 941 36.31 -7.54 14.93
N VAL A 942 36.96 -6.40 15.14
CA VAL A 942 37.04 -5.30 14.15
C VAL A 942 38.45 -5.17 13.61
N ARG A 943 38.59 -5.26 12.28
CA ARG A 943 39.83 -4.98 11.55
C ARG A 943 39.94 -3.50 11.22
N MET A 944 40.88 -2.80 11.86
CA MET A 944 41.07 -1.36 11.70
C MET A 944 42.52 -1.00 11.40
N GLU A 945 42.73 -0.03 10.50
CA GLU A 945 44.02 0.62 10.28
C GLU A 945 44.02 2.01 10.93
N ASN A 946 44.95 2.26 11.86
CA ASN A 946 45.26 3.61 12.31
C ASN A 946 46.12 4.31 11.25
N THR A 947 45.47 5.19 10.49
CA THR A 947 46.09 5.88 9.34
C THR A 947 47.14 6.91 9.75
N MET A 948 47.22 7.30 11.03
CA MET A 948 48.28 8.19 11.51
C MET A 948 49.58 7.45 11.75
N THR A 949 49.52 6.16 12.11
CA THR A 949 50.70 5.33 12.41
C THR A 949 50.99 4.27 11.35
N GLY A 950 50.05 4.02 10.44
CA GLY A 950 50.10 2.91 9.47
C GLY A 950 49.92 1.53 10.09
N THR A 951 49.50 1.46 11.36
CA THR A 951 49.37 0.20 12.10
C THR A 951 47.99 -0.41 11.87
N LYS A 952 47.95 -1.70 11.52
CA LYS A 952 46.72 -2.48 11.43
C LYS A 952 46.53 -3.26 12.73
N SER A 953 45.33 -3.23 13.29
CA SER A 953 44.95 -3.96 14.51
C SER A 953 43.65 -4.74 14.30
N GLU A 954 43.53 -5.82 15.06
CA GLU A 954 42.26 -6.52 15.29
C GLU A 954 41.90 -6.28 16.77
N GLU A 955 40.79 -5.59 17.00
CA GLU A 955 40.32 -5.23 18.34
C GLU A 955 38.90 -5.78 18.55
N GLN A 956 38.63 -6.35 19.72
CA GLN A 956 37.30 -6.83 20.09
C GLN A 956 36.45 -5.72 20.73
N TYR A 957 35.16 -5.72 20.41
CA TYR A 957 34.17 -4.78 20.94
C TYR A 957 32.88 -5.53 21.32
N ASP A 958 32.17 -5.03 22.32
CA ASP A 958 30.87 -5.57 22.74
C ASP A 958 29.72 -5.01 21.89
N LEU A 959 29.90 -3.79 21.35
CA LEU A 959 28.94 -3.10 20.51
C LEU A 959 29.65 -2.26 19.46
N VAL A 960 29.19 -2.33 18.20
CA VAL A 960 29.63 -1.44 17.13
C VAL A 960 28.46 -0.58 16.67
N VAL A 961 28.68 0.73 16.58
CA VAL A 961 27.69 1.74 16.25
C VAL A 961 28.08 2.45 14.97
N LEU A 962 27.30 2.25 13.92
CA LEU A 962 27.51 2.82 12.60
C LEU A 962 26.91 4.22 12.53
N SER A 963 27.74 5.21 12.25
CA SER A 963 27.29 6.59 12.00
C SER A 963 26.88 6.72 10.54
N ALA A 964 25.71 6.16 10.24
CA ALA A 964 25.09 6.16 8.93
C ALA A 964 24.81 7.59 8.43
N GLY A 965 25.03 7.80 7.14
CA GLY A 965 24.82 9.07 6.47
C GLY A 965 23.34 9.45 6.33
N LEU A 966 23.10 10.65 5.79
CA LEU A 966 21.78 11.13 5.44
C LEU A 966 21.58 11.07 3.92
N GLU A 967 20.44 10.53 3.51
CA GLU A 967 19.95 10.53 2.14
C GLU A 967 18.68 11.37 2.04
N ALA A 968 18.32 11.83 0.84
CA ALA A 968 17.04 12.48 0.63
C ALA A 968 15.88 11.57 1.09
N SER A 969 14.87 12.16 1.71
CA SER A 969 13.65 11.42 2.10
C SER A 969 13.03 10.76 0.86
N GLY A 970 12.37 9.61 1.04
CA GLY A 970 11.76 8.88 -0.06
C GLY A 970 10.76 9.71 -0.88
N GLY A 971 10.07 10.67 -0.24
CA GLY A 971 9.13 11.59 -0.92
C GLY A 971 9.76 12.86 -1.51
N THR A 972 11.07 13.10 -1.32
CA THR A 972 11.71 14.33 -1.79
C THR A 972 11.73 14.43 -3.32
N GLN A 973 12.01 13.33 -4.00
CA GLN A 973 12.03 13.31 -5.47
C GLN A 973 10.62 13.40 -6.06
N ASP A 974 9.64 12.77 -5.40
CA ASP A 974 8.24 12.83 -5.81
C ASP A 974 7.71 14.26 -5.73
N ILE A 975 7.90 14.94 -4.58
CA ILE A 975 7.49 16.34 -4.48
C ILE A 975 8.29 17.23 -5.41
N ALA A 976 9.57 16.94 -5.68
CA ALA A 976 10.36 17.73 -6.61
C ALA A 976 9.79 17.64 -8.04
N ARG A 977 9.35 16.45 -8.46
CA ARG A 977 8.68 16.21 -9.74
C ARG A 977 7.34 16.95 -9.80
N VAL A 978 6.50 16.77 -8.78
CA VAL A 978 5.16 17.38 -8.68
C VAL A 978 5.25 18.92 -8.63
N ALA A 979 6.20 19.46 -7.89
CA ALA A 979 6.43 20.90 -7.76
C ALA A 979 7.22 21.49 -8.95
N GLY A 980 7.78 20.68 -9.85
CA GLY A 980 8.58 21.15 -10.98
C GLY A 980 9.89 21.85 -10.56
N VAL A 981 10.56 21.32 -9.53
CA VAL A 981 11.85 21.84 -9.04
C VAL A 981 12.97 20.84 -9.29
N GLN A 982 14.22 21.32 -9.36
CA GLN A 982 15.36 20.46 -9.68
C GLN A 982 15.94 19.80 -8.42
N THR A 983 16.48 18.60 -8.58
CA THR A 983 17.28 17.92 -7.55
C THR A 983 18.77 18.00 -7.86
N ALA A 984 19.60 17.97 -6.82
CA ALA A 984 21.06 17.85 -6.89
C ALA A 984 21.49 16.36 -6.82
N ALA A 985 22.81 16.13 -6.81
CA ALA A 985 23.36 14.80 -6.52
C ALA A 985 22.85 14.27 -5.16
N ALA A 986 22.70 12.94 -5.05
CA ALA A 986 22.07 12.25 -3.90
C ALA A 986 20.57 12.56 -3.65
N GLY A 987 19.89 13.21 -4.59
CA GLY A 987 18.42 13.33 -4.60
C GLY A 987 17.83 14.46 -3.75
N PHE A 988 18.66 15.33 -3.16
CA PHE A 988 18.21 16.52 -2.43
C PHE A 988 17.69 17.62 -3.39
N ILE A 989 16.86 18.53 -2.90
CA ILE A 989 16.36 19.66 -3.69
C ILE A 989 17.48 20.69 -3.90
N ARG A 990 17.68 21.09 -5.15
CA ARG A 990 18.72 22.04 -5.54
C ARG A 990 18.23 23.46 -5.31
N GLU A 991 18.99 24.26 -4.56
CA GLU A 991 18.73 25.69 -4.43
C GLU A 991 19.01 26.46 -5.74
N PHE A 992 18.46 27.66 -5.83
CA PHE A 992 18.68 28.57 -6.96
C PHE A 992 20.16 28.97 -7.06
N HIS A 993 20.74 29.38 -5.93
CA HIS A 993 22.16 29.70 -5.86
C HIS A 993 22.70 29.54 -4.43
N PRO A 994 23.83 28.82 -4.21
CA PRO A 994 24.34 28.45 -2.89
C PRO A 994 24.56 29.61 -1.90
N LYS A 995 24.85 30.81 -2.40
CA LYS A 995 25.14 32.01 -1.59
C LYS A 995 24.07 33.10 -1.64
N LEU A 996 23.69 33.55 -2.84
CA LEU A 996 22.74 34.66 -3.00
C LEU A 996 21.28 34.29 -2.67
N ARG A 997 20.87 33.06 -3.00
CA ARG A 997 19.47 32.60 -2.86
C ARG A 997 19.46 31.14 -2.38
N PRO A 998 19.95 30.86 -1.16
CA PRO A 998 20.17 29.50 -0.67
C PRO A 998 18.87 28.76 -0.30
N VAL A 999 17.75 29.48 -0.22
CA VAL A 999 16.43 28.93 0.15
C VAL A 999 15.39 29.06 -0.96
N ASP A 1000 15.74 29.69 -2.09
CA ASP A 1000 14.86 29.79 -3.25
C ASP A 1000 15.10 28.59 -4.17
N THR A 1001 14.06 28.10 -4.85
CA THR A 1001 14.21 27.09 -5.92
C THR A 1001 14.32 27.76 -7.30
N GLN A 1002 14.42 26.97 -8.37
CA GLN A 1002 14.35 27.46 -9.76
C GLN A 1002 12.95 27.95 -10.13
N ARG A 1003 11.91 27.54 -9.39
CA ARG A 1003 10.53 27.99 -9.58
C ARG A 1003 10.22 29.11 -8.60
N THR A 1004 9.95 30.31 -9.12
CA THR A 1004 9.59 31.49 -8.32
C THR A 1004 8.38 31.17 -7.42
N GLY A 1005 8.37 31.68 -6.19
CA GLY A 1005 7.31 31.39 -5.21
C GLY A 1005 7.42 30.01 -4.54
N MET A 1006 8.40 29.20 -4.93
CA MET A 1006 8.74 27.95 -4.25
C MET A 1006 10.10 28.06 -3.56
N PHE A 1007 10.09 27.78 -2.26
CA PHE A 1007 11.24 27.84 -1.37
C PHE A 1007 11.52 26.47 -0.77
N LEU A 1008 12.67 26.34 -0.14
CA LEU A 1008 13.13 25.09 0.46
C LEU A 1008 13.87 25.36 1.77
N CYS A 1009 13.77 24.43 2.73
CA CYS A 1009 14.48 24.55 3.99
C CYS A 1009 14.82 23.20 4.62
N GLY A 1010 15.74 23.23 5.58
CA GLY A 1010 16.12 22.04 6.33
C GLY A 1010 16.85 21.01 5.48
N THR A 1011 16.73 19.74 5.87
CA THR A 1011 17.48 18.65 5.23
C THR A 1011 16.95 18.23 3.86
N ALA A 1012 15.81 18.80 3.41
CA ALA A 1012 15.35 18.64 2.03
C ALA A 1012 16.36 19.17 1.00
N GLN A 1013 17.13 20.20 1.36
CA GLN A 1013 18.20 20.79 0.55
C GLN A 1013 19.52 20.03 0.60
N GLY A 1014 19.75 19.27 1.67
CA GLY A 1014 21.03 18.61 1.94
C GLY A 1014 21.33 18.48 3.44
N PRO A 1015 22.30 17.64 3.83
CA PRO A 1015 22.62 17.37 5.22
C PRO A 1015 23.06 18.61 5.99
N LYS A 1016 22.50 18.81 7.19
CA LYS A 1016 22.78 19.96 8.06
C LYS A 1016 22.28 19.73 9.49
N THR A 1017 22.71 20.60 10.40
CA THR A 1017 22.32 20.57 11.82
C THR A 1017 20.91 21.13 12.06
N ILE A 1018 20.38 20.93 13.27
CA ILE A 1018 19.08 21.49 13.69
C ILE A 1018 19.10 23.04 13.65
N PRO A 1019 20.10 23.74 14.22
CA PRO A 1019 20.13 25.21 14.16
C PRO A 1019 20.18 25.76 12.73
N GLU A 1020 20.95 25.14 11.84
CA GLU A 1020 21.00 25.53 10.42
C GLU A 1020 19.65 25.28 9.72
N SER A 1021 18.97 24.20 10.07
CA SER A 1021 17.63 23.89 9.54
C SER A 1021 16.59 24.94 9.97
N ILE A 1022 16.62 25.36 11.24
CA ILE A 1022 15.74 26.42 11.76
C ILE A 1022 16.09 27.77 11.10
N ALA A 1023 17.38 28.10 10.95
CA ALA A 1023 17.80 29.33 10.30
C ALA A 1023 17.35 29.38 8.83
N GLN A 1024 17.46 28.26 8.09
CA GLN A 1024 16.93 28.17 6.73
C GLN A 1024 15.40 28.27 6.69
N ALA A 1025 14.69 27.69 7.66
CA ALA A 1025 13.23 27.79 7.73
C ALA A 1025 12.78 29.24 7.90
N LYS A 1026 13.40 29.98 8.83
CA LYS A 1026 13.16 31.42 9.02
C LYS A 1026 13.48 32.22 7.76
N ALA A 1027 14.58 31.89 7.06
CA ALA A 1027 14.92 32.54 5.80
C ALA A 1027 13.88 32.25 4.70
N ALA A 1028 13.42 31.01 4.56
CA ALA A 1028 12.38 30.65 3.59
C ALA A 1028 11.05 31.36 3.90
N ALA A 1029 10.63 31.39 5.17
CA ALA A 1029 9.46 32.13 5.62
C ALA A 1029 9.59 33.63 5.31
N ALA A 1030 10.73 34.26 5.63
CA ALA A 1030 10.98 35.67 5.33
C ALA A 1030 10.92 35.98 3.82
N ARG A 1031 11.41 35.06 2.97
CA ARG A 1031 11.30 35.21 1.50
C ARG A 1031 9.86 35.11 1.03
N ALA A 1032 9.08 34.17 1.57
CA ALA A 1032 7.65 34.05 1.28
C ALA A 1032 6.88 35.28 1.76
N VAL A 1033 7.10 35.76 2.99
CA VAL A 1033 6.50 36.99 3.53
C VAL A 1033 6.84 38.19 2.64
N SER A 1034 8.12 38.35 2.27
CA SER A 1034 8.56 39.45 1.40
C SER A 1034 7.86 39.44 0.05
N MET A 1035 7.62 38.24 -0.51
CA MET A 1035 6.87 38.10 -1.77
C MET A 1035 5.40 38.46 -1.56
N LEU A 1036 4.73 37.86 -0.56
CA LEU A 1036 3.29 37.99 -0.37
C LEU A 1036 2.84 39.35 0.18
N SER A 1037 3.77 40.13 0.77
CA SER A 1037 3.46 41.44 1.35
C SER A 1037 3.11 42.52 0.32
N THR A 1038 3.47 42.35 -0.96
CA THR A 1038 3.17 43.35 -2.00
C THR A 1038 1.71 43.31 -2.46
N GLY A 1039 0.96 42.25 -2.13
CA GLY A 1039 -0.45 42.04 -2.51
C GLY A 1039 -0.67 41.71 -4.00
N PHE A 1040 0.21 42.18 -4.89
CA PHE A 1040 0.29 41.77 -6.27
C PHE A 1040 1.74 41.82 -6.76
N THR A 1041 2.04 41.08 -7.83
CA THR A 1041 3.31 41.17 -8.54
C THR A 1041 3.08 41.57 -9.99
N MET A 1042 4.03 42.34 -10.54
CA MET A 1042 4.07 42.72 -11.96
C MET A 1042 5.22 41.96 -12.62
N THR A 1043 4.89 41.03 -13.51
CA THR A 1043 5.87 40.25 -14.27
C THR A 1043 5.79 40.59 -15.75
N PRO A 1044 6.92 40.68 -16.48
CA PRO A 1044 6.89 40.71 -17.94
C PRO A 1044 6.09 39.51 -18.45
N ALA A 1045 5.09 39.76 -19.27
CA ALA A 1045 4.26 38.71 -19.84
C ALA A 1045 5.01 38.10 -21.04
N GLN A 1046 5.94 37.19 -20.73
CA GLN A 1046 6.57 36.33 -21.72
C GLN A 1046 5.57 35.26 -22.18
N VAL A 1047 4.48 35.70 -22.80
CA VAL A 1047 3.36 34.84 -23.20
C VAL A 1047 3.42 34.60 -24.71
N ALA A 1048 2.87 33.47 -25.13
CA ALA A 1048 2.65 33.22 -26.55
C ALA A 1048 1.50 34.10 -27.05
N THR A 1049 1.59 34.54 -28.30
CA THR A 1049 0.54 35.29 -29.00
C THR A 1049 0.34 34.69 -30.38
N SER A 1050 -0.87 34.79 -30.92
CA SER A 1050 -1.18 34.37 -32.29
C SER A 1050 -1.39 35.61 -33.15
N ASP A 1051 -0.74 35.66 -34.31
CA ASP A 1051 -1.07 36.59 -35.37
C ASP A 1051 -2.34 36.10 -36.08
N VAL A 1052 -3.41 36.89 -36.04
CA VAL A 1052 -4.72 36.53 -36.58
C VAL A 1052 -4.68 36.49 -38.11
N ASP A 1053 -3.85 37.29 -38.75
CA ASP A 1053 -3.77 37.39 -40.21
C ASP A 1053 -2.99 36.20 -40.82
N VAL A 1054 -2.18 35.51 -40.01
CA VAL A 1054 -1.36 34.35 -40.41
C VAL A 1054 -1.96 33.03 -39.92
N CYS A 1055 -2.78 33.07 -38.88
CA CYS A 1055 -3.36 31.87 -38.28
C CYS A 1055 -4.39 31.22 -39.20
N VAL A 1056 -4.22 29.92 -39.43
CA VAL A 1056 -5.16 29.10 -40.23
C VAL A 1056 -6.06 28.22 -39.36
N ALA A 1057 -6.11 28.46 -38.04
CA ALA A 1057 -6.90 27.72 -37.06
C ALA A 1057 -6.74 26.18 -37.12
N CYS A 1058 -5.53 25.68 -37.39
CA CYS A 1058 -5.27 24.24 -37.54
C CYS A 1058 -5.35 23.42 -36.23
N GLY A 1059 -5.34 24.08 -35.07
CA GLY A 1059 -5.46 23.44 -33.74
C GLY A 1059 -4.23 22.74 -33.19
N VAL A 1060 -3.10 22.72 -33.92
CA VAL A 1060 -1.84 22.14 -33.43
C VAL A 1060 -1.38 22.78 -32.12
N CYS A 1061 -1.40 24.11 -32.06
CA CYS A 1061 -1.00 24.86 -30.87
C CYS A 1061 -1.87 24.57 -29.63
N GLU A 1062 -3.18 24.34 -29.80
CA GLU A 1062 -4.10 23.97 -28.71
C GLU A 1062 -3.73 22.60 -28.13
N THR A 1063 -3.52 21.62 -29.00
CA THR A 1063 -3.13 20.25 -28.60
C THR A 1063 -1.74 20.22 -27.95
N ALA A 1064 -0.81 21.05 -28.44
CA ALA A 1064 0.56 21.12 -27.94
C ALA A 1064 0.69 21.84 -26.59
N CYS A 1065 -0.32 22.58 -26.13
CA CYS A 1065 -0.21 23.39 -24.93
C CYS A 1065 -0.39 22.55 -23.64
N PRO A 1066 0.64 22.36 -22.80
CA PRO A 1066 0.54 21.54 -21.59
C PRO A 1066 -0.26 22.21 -20.47
N GLN A 1067 -0.73 23.44 -20.68
CA GLN A 1067 -1.47 24.24 -19.70
C GLN A 1067 -2.89 24.56 -20.18
N THR A 1068 -3.28 24.05 -21.35
CA THR A 1068 -4.58 24.35 -21.99
C THR A 1068 -4.88 25.85 -22.05
N ALA A 1069 -3.84 26.65 -22.34
CA ALA A 1069 -3.92 28.12 -22.37
C ALA A 1069 -4.43 28.67 -23.71
N ILE A 1070 -4.71 27.81 -24.69
CA ILE A 1070 -5.00 28.19 -26.07
C ILE A 1070 -6.39 27.66 -26.41
N THR A 1071 -7.20 28.49 -27.07
CA THR A 1071 -8.54 28.12 -27.53
C THR A 1071 -8.74 28.60 -28.96
N ILE A 1072 -9.39 27.80 -29.79
CA ILE A 1072 -9.70 28.17 -31.18
C ILE A 1072 -11.07 28.85 -31.24
N THR A 1073 -11.13 30.03 -31.84
CA THR A 1073 -12.39 30.73 -32.10
C THR A 1073 -13.11 30.12 -33.30
N LEU A 1074 -14.45 30.10 -33.27
CA LEU A 1074 -15.29 29.55 -34.34
C LEU A 1074 -15.84 30.66 -35.25
N GLY A 1075 -15.89 30.42 -36.58
CA GLY A 1075 -16.48 31.34 -37.56
C GLY A 1075 -15.61 31.57 -38.79
N ALA A 1076 -15.96 32.57 -39.60
CA ALA A 1076 -15.18 32.95 -40.79
C ALA A 1076 -13.80 33.53 -40.44
N ASP A 1077 -13.66 34.09 -39.24
CA ASP A 1077 -12.42 34.66 -38.69
C ASP A 1077 -11.78 33.72 -37.66
N ALA A 1078 -11.89 32.41 -37.85
CA ALA A 1078 -11.35 31.41 -36.92
C ALA A 1078 -9.84 31.57 -36.76
N HIS A 1079 -9.39 31.75 -35.52
CA HIS A 1079 -7.98 31.84 -35.16
C HIS A 1079 -7.75 31.35 -33.73
N SER A 1080 -6.51 30.99 -33.44
CA SER A 1080 -6.07 30.64 -32.10
C SER A 1080 -5.98 31.87 -31.22
N THR A 1081 -6.55 31.79 -30.02
CA THR A 1081 -6.45 32.82 -28.98
C THR A 1081 -5.70 32.24 -27.79
N VAL A 1082 -4.82 33.03 -27.19
CA VAL A 1082 -4.03 32.62 -26.03
C VAL A 1082 -4.55 33.37 -24.82
N ASP A 1083 -4.90 32.66 -23.76
CA ASP A 1083 -5.18 33.26 -22.47
C ASP A 1083 -3.84 33.64 -21.79
N PRO A 1084 -3.51 34.93 -21.69
CA PRO A 1084 -2.27 35.37 -21.05
C PRO A 1084 -2.24 35.07 -19.54
N THR A 1085 -3.38 34.72 -18.94
CA THR A 1085 -3.51 34.34 -17.53
C THR A 1085 -3.08 32.89 -17.27
N ILE A 1086 -3.23 32.02 -18.25
CA ILE A 1086 -2.88 30.59 -18.13
C ILE A 1086 -1.50 30.31 -18.74
N CYS A 1087 -1.13 31.04 -19.81
CA CYS A 1087 0.13 30.83 -20.54
C CYS A 1087 1.36 30.99 -19.64
N ARG A 1088 2.29 30.02 -19.73
CA ARG A 1088 3.54 29.96 -18.96
C ARG A 1088 4.79 30.36 -19.75
N GLY A 1089 4.64 30.72 -21.02
CA GLY A 1089 5.77 31.12 -21.85
C GLY A 1089 6.75 30.00 -22.22
N CYS A 1090 6.30 28.74 -22.26
CA CYS A 1090 7.18 27.60 -22.59
C CYS A 1090 7.64 27.55 -24.06
N GLY A 1091 6.95 28.25 -24.96
CA GLY A 1091 7.29 28.31 -26.39
C GLY A 1091 6.92 27.08 -27.23
N ILE A 1092 6.43 25.98 -26.62
CA ILE A 1092 6.07 24.74 -27.34
C ILE A 1092 5.08 25.03 -28.47
N CYS A 1093 4.02 25.79 -28.19
CA CYS A 1093 3.01 26.13 -29.19
C CYS A 1093 3.53 27.01 -30.33
N ALA A 1094 4.58 27.82 -30.09
CA ALA A 1094 5.23 28.61 -31.13
C ALA A 1094 6.11 27.71 -32.02
N ALA A 1095 6.91 26.85 -31.40
CA ALA A 1095 7.76 25.89 -32.11
C ALA A 1095 6.99 24.90 -32.99
N GLU A 1096 5.80 24.47 -32.55
CA GLU A 1096 4.95 23.51 -33.28
C GLU A 1096 4.04 24.18 -34.32
N CYS A 1097 4.01 25.52 -34.41
CA CYS A 1097 3.09 26.21 -35.30
C CYS A 1097 3.56 26.11 -36.76
N PRO A 1098 2.82 25.44 -37.65
CA PRO A 1098 3.29 25.18 -39.01
C PRO A 1098 3.32 26.44 -39.89
N THR A 1099 2.56 27.48 -39.54
CA THR A 1099 2.50 28.73 -40.30
C THR A 1099 3.36 29.84 -39.70
N GLY A 1100 3.96 29.62 -38.53
CA GLY A 1100 4.65 30.68 -37.78
C GLY A 1100 3.71 31.73 -37.16
N ALA A 1101 2.39 31.50 -37.17
CA ALA A 1101 1.43 32.43 -36.59
C ALA A 1101 1.58 32.59 -35.06
N MET A 1102 2.08 31.56 -34.38
CA MET A 1102 2.29 31.60 -32.93
C MET A 1102 3.71 32.08 -32.63
N GLN A 1103 3.84 33.14 -31.85
CA GLN A 1103 5.12 33.73 -31.46
C GLN A 1103 5.23 33.84 -29.94
N LEU A 1104 6.40 33.55 -29.38
CA LEU A 1104 6.68 33.74 -27.94
C LEU A 1104 7.30 35.12 -27.71
N GLY A 1105 6.70 35.94 -26.85
CA GLY A 1105 7.29 37.24 -26.49
C GLY A 1105 8.72 37.09 -25.95
N GLY A 1106 9.66 37.89 -26.46
CA GLY A 1106 11.08 37.88 -26.05
C GLY A 1106 11.89 36.71 -26.60
N PHE A 1107 11.28 35.83 -27.40
CA PHE A 1107 11.91 34.73 -28.14
C PHE A 1107 11.11 34.46 -29.42
N SER A 1108 10.80 35.51 -30.19
CA SER A 1108 10.16 35.35 -31.51
C SER A 1108 11.08 34.60 -32.48
N ASP A 1109 10.53 34.05 -33.56
CA ASP A 1109 11.32 33.36 -34.58
C ASP A 1109 12.39 34.28 -35.17
N ALA A 1110 12.07 35.57 -35.35
CA ALA A 1110 13.02 36.58 -35.82
C ALA A 1110 14.19 36.77 -34.84
N GLU A 1111 13.90 36.84 -33.53
CA GLU A 1111 14.93 36.94 -32.48
C GLU A 1111 15.83 35.69 -32.45
N VAL A 1112 15.23 34.49 -32.47
CA VAL A 1112 15.96 33.22 -32.37
C VAL A 1112 16.80 32.98 -33.63
N LEU A 1113 16.24 33.21 -34.83
CA LEU A 1113 16.96 33.05 -36.09
C LEU A 1113 18.11 34.05 -36.21
N ALA A 1114 17.91 35.31 -35.79
CA ALA A 1114 18.98 36.30 -35.77
C ALA A 1114 20.14 35.90 -34.84
N GLU A 1115 19.86 35.32 -33.67
CA GLU A 1115 20.90 34.81 -32.78
C GLU A 1115 21.62 33.57 -33.35
N ALA A 1116 20.86 32.65 -33.96
CA ALA A 1116 21.37 31.35 -34.40
C ALA A 1116 22.13 31.36 -35.72
N THR A 1117 21.93 32.37 -36.58
CA THR A 1117 22.52 32.45 -37.93
C THR A 1117 23.87 33.20 -37.98
N VAL A 1118 24.32 33.70 -36.83
CA VAL A 1118 25.64 34.32 -36.61
C VAL A 1118 26.73 33.27 -36.46
#